data_AF-A0A7C4MBZ0-F1
#
_entry.id   AF-A0A7C4MBZ0-F1
#
_cell.length_a   1.000
_cell.length_b   1.000
_cell.length_c   1.000
_cell.angle_alpha   90.00
_cell.angle_beta   90.00
_cell.angle_gamma   90.00
#
_symmetry.space_group_name_H-M   'P 1'
#
loop_
_entity.id
_entity.type
_entity.pdbx_description
1 polymer ?
#
loop_
_entity_poly.entity_id
_entity_poly.type
_entity_poly.pdbx_seq_one_letter_code
_entity_poly.pdbx_strand_id
1 'polypeptide(L)'
;SKTPTVDIRDVYGHGDGYVWCYNCWERVKITRSHPITEGYTIDTVYSIVQLNTLNQETGEESGSWDDACYMISALPSPEIVLATNARGVHYGYGLEHPDEAVVVAYEPLTGGRVVFITCDNVRDVTLNRMYKNAVRWVAQRIVVEEWSFAIITDLHIGFGYPDYGPEGFDECKTLDDSSILRLCQDYYLTDRLTKIVEWINNNPKIHFVVVLGDISDTAEYSEFLKAREILNGLKVPYIPVIGNHDVWPFTQEPDQESLMALILDSLDPYIPVWVPEPCNPLHFNPDVKEEEEYVADSANGQFYFNEIFWEKNDVNIQKIRALFGDSFKRQFTKFHIMADTGNLGMLHNYVFIYKGIKFVVLDCNARAIHTAGAQLFTETKVWLKENLKENERTILFAHHPIMFSASPKVSPPFTEIQCFSLSDIDAIRSIIDESKAKVLACFGGHTHGNFVAAPEYDFAKEIYEEIEIPKIGKKKFEWGLGASNKLNTDIVITEAVCRESIRWWKWSIPELPLRTVTGDCIRIITVRGEKVDYARLENVKGTEPSNLPPISYFTYRPKDTRNKKFTAFPYDPDGYPEECEYLWDFGGGVPKTDKTKRSVRVEYLRKGDYTTTLMIKDGDGEISKLFSRTVTVRSRFEIKLWPGGWFDPDLIVIDPEGFVLTKDVGEVPGMSYIEELDINGDGEPDDIVAIWEVKIGDYLITVIPEPNVSLTDTYTLGLWADDIINIIAENVQICNIPTKPYIVRSTETEVIPIIPATVDFDPDTLNVKNKGKWVTVYIELPVGHGYNVSVINLTSVMLNGQVQVEAKPIDIGDYDGDGIPDLMVKFSRVTVQAILQFGDQVEITISGKLIDGRLFEGKDAIRVILPP
;
A
#
# COMPACT_ATOMS: atom_id res chain seq x y z
N SER A 1 18.26 -23.31 -87.66
CA SER A 1 19.42 -23.39 -86.75
C SER A 1 19.39 -22.16 -85.84
N LYS A 2 19.64 -22.25 -84.53
CA LYS A 2 19.88 -23.44 -83.67
C LYS A 2 18.79 -23.50 -82.59
N THR A 3 18.47 -24.70 -82.13
CA THR A 3 17.54 -24.91 -81.00
C THR A 3 18.15 -24.34 -79.71
N PRO A 4 17.40 -23.62 -78.87
CA PRO A 4 17.81 -23.38 -77.48
C PRO A 4 17.80 -24.72 -76.72
N THR A 5 18.93 -25.11 -76.16
CA THR A 5 18.98 -26.20 -75.17
C THR A 5 18.40 -25.68 -73.85
N VAL A 6 17.28 -26.26 -73.43
CA VAL A 6 16.75 -26.10 -72.07
C VAL A 6 17.53 -27.02 -71.14
N ASP A 7 18.13 -26.50 -70.07
CA ASP A 7 18.69 -27.35 -69.01
C ASP A 7 17.52 -28.00 -68.24
N ILE A 8 17.65 -29.28 -67.94
CA ILE A 8 16.55 -30.10 -67.41
C ILE A 8 16.22 -29.77 -65.94
N ARG A 9 17.03 -28.91 -65.31
CA ARG A 9 16.86 -28.38 -63.94
C ARG A 9 15.71 -27.38 -63.80
N ASP A 10 15.37 -26.66 -64.87
CA ASP A 10 14.41 -25.53 -64.83
C ASP A 10 12.95 -25.93 -65.16
N VAL A 11 12.60 -27.22 -64.99
CA VAL A 11 11.30 -27.77 -65.41
C VAL A 11 10.63 -28.53 -64.27
N TYR A 12 9.42 -28.10 -63.88
CA TYR A 12 8.64 -28.72 -62.80
C TYR A 12 7.25 -29.18 -63.22
N GLY A 13 6.82 -30.30 -62.63
CA GLY A 13 5.44 -30.81 -62.68
C GLY A 13 5.16 -31.82 -63.78
N HIS A 14 4.34 -32.84 -63.46
CA HIS A 14 3.74 -33.70 -64.48
C HIS A 14 2.34 -34.20 -64.10
N GLY A 15 1.33 -33.44 -64.50
CA GLY A 15 0.02 -33.96 -64.89
C GLY A 15 -0.16 -33.80 -66.40
N ASP A 16 -0.65 -34.84 -67.08
CA ASP A 16 -1.20 -34.78 -68.44
C ASP A 16 -0.30 -34.30 -69.61
N GLY A 17 1.03 -34.38 -69.49
CA GLY A 17 1.94 -34.44 -70.65
C GLY A 17 2.42 -33.11 -71.22
N TYR A 18 2.24 -32.00 -70.49
CA TYR A 18 2.72 -30.67 -70.87
C TYR A 18 3.44 -29.99 -69.70
N VAL A 19 4.49 -29.22 -70.01
CA VAL A 19 5.28 -28.40 -69.08
C VAL A 19 5.31 -26.94 -69.53
N TRP A 20 5.65 -26.01 -68.62
CA TRP A 20 5.74 -24.58 -68.91
C TRP A 20 7.20 -24.11 -68.93
N CYS A 21 7.54 -23.17 -69.81
CA CYS A 21 8.87 -22.56 -69.84
C CYS A 21 8.89 -21.24 -69.06
N TYR A 22 9.75 -21.15 -68.03
CA TYR A 22 9.75 -20.03 -67.07
C TYR A 22 10.07 -18.66 -67.69
N ASN A 23 10.85 -18.62 -68.78
CA ASN A 23 11.27 -17.38 -69.45
C ASN A 23 10.25 -16.83 -70.48
N CYS A 24 9.20 -17.58 -70.85
CA CYS A 24 8.20 -17.11 -71.83
C CYS A 24 6.75 -17.48 -71.50
N TRP A 25 6.50 -18.28 -70.47
CA TRP A 25 5.16 -18.72 -70.04
C TRP A 25 4.34 -19.42 -71.14
N GLU A 26 5.01 -20.06 -72.11
CA GLU A 26 4.38 -20.97 -73.08
C GLU A 26 4.41 -22.44 -72.61
N ARG A 27 3.51 -23.25 -73.20
CA ARG A 27 3.18 -24.60 -72.73
C ARG A 27 3.57 -25.67 -73.77
N VAL A 28 4.58 -26.48 -73.45
CA VAL A 28 5.28 -27.39 -74.37
C VAL A 28 4.93 -28.86 -74.05
N LYS A 29 4.83 -29.73 -75.07
CA LYS A 29 4.43 -31.14 -74.95
C LYS A 29 5.63 -32.08 -75.02
N ILE A 30 5.65 -33.15 -74.21
CA ILE A 30 6.73 -34.15 -74.18
C ILE A 30 6.26 -35.51 -74.75
N THR A 31 7.14 -36.21 -75.46
CA THR A 31 6.94 -37.58 -76.00
C THR A 31 8.08 -38.53 -75.57
N ARG A 32 7.75 -39.79 -75.25
CA ARG A 32 8.67 -40.88 -74.82
C ARG A 32 9.70 -41.27 -75.92
N SER A 33 10.79 -42.04 -75.70
CA SER A 33 11.10 -43.09 -74.68
C SER A 33 12.61 -43.41 -74.50
N HIS A 34 12.97 -44.00 -73.34
CA HIS A 34 14.02 -45.02 -72.98
C HIS A 34 15.09 -45.53 -74.00
N PRO A 35 16.17 -46.25 -73.54
CA PRO A 35 17.00 -46.20 -72.31
C PRO A 35 18.54 -46.37 -72.60
N ILE A 36 19.42 -46.63 -71.60
CA ILE A 36 20.65 -47.52 -71.59
C ILE A 36 21.62 -47.20 -70.40
N THR A 37 22.65 -48.04 -70.18
CA THR A 37 23.26 -48.51 -68.90
C THR A 37 24.74 -48.12 -68.57
N GLU A 38 25.05 -48.08 -67.26
CA GLU A 38 26.25 -48.60 -66.53
C GLU A 38 27.72 -48.06 -66.66
N GLY A 39 28.49 -48.24 -65.57
CA GLY A 39 29.95 -48.01 -65.37
C GLY A 39 30.27 -46.87 -64.37
N TYR A 40 31.08 -47.00 -63.30
CA TYR A 40 32.08 -48.01 -62.86
C TYR A 40 32.14 -48.18 -61.30
N THR A 41 32.87 -49.19 -60.82
CA THR A 41 33.12 -49.58 -59.39
C THR A 41 34.40 -48.93 -58.79
N ILE A 42 35.03 -49.24 -57.63
CA ILE A 42 35.19 -50.39 -56.67
C ILE A 42 35.92 -49.82 -55.39
N ASP A 43 36.07 -50.36 -54.16
CA ASP A 43 35.63 -51.52 -53.33
C ASP A 43 35.85 -51.16 -51.82
N THR A 44 35.48 -52.01 -50.84
CA THR A 44 36.38 -52.55 -49.76
C THR A 44 35.62 -53.45 -48.75
N VAL A 45 35.64 -54.76 -49.00
CA VAL A 45 35.88 -55.89 -48.05
C VAL A 45 35.50 -55.77 -46.55
N TYR A 46 34.61 -56.64 -46.06
CA TYR A 46 34.95 -57.74 -45.11
C TYR A 46 33.88 -58.86 -45.05
N SER A 47 34.31 -60.05 -44.59
CA SER A 47 33.61 -61.35 -44.70
C SER A 47 32.73 -61.73 -43.50
N ILE A 48 31.85 -62.74 -43.63
CA ILE A 48 31.82 -63.91 -42.72
C ILE A 48 31.00 -65.13 -43.25
N VAL A 49 31.36 -66.28 -42.70
CA VAL A 49 31.12 -67.70 -42.99
C VAL A 49 29.64 -68.17 -43.05
N GLN A 50 29.46 -69.32 -43.71
CA GLN A 50 28.28 -70.18 -43.78
C GLN A 50 27.61 -70.51 -42.42
N LEU A 51 26.32 -70.86 -42.47
CA LEU A 51 25.83 -72.11 -41.86
C LEU A 51 24.59 -72.64 -42.62
N ASN A 52 24.44 -73.96 -42.69
CA ASN A 52 23.39 -74.63 -43.46
C ASN A 52 22.11 -74.85 -42.64
N THR A 53 20.95 -74.77 -43.29
CA THR A 53 19.74 -75.51 -42.89
C THR A 53 19.11 -76.22 -44.10
N LEU A 54 19.66 -77.40 -44.42
CA LEU A 54 18.85 -78.47 -44.98
C LEU A 54 17.90 -78.97 -43.88
N ASN A 55 16.60 -78.97 -44.12
CA ASN A 55 15.93 -80.22 -44.50
C ASN A 55 14.51 -80.02 -45.01
N GLN A 56 13.97 -81.10 -45.58
CA GLN A 56 12.63 -81.20 -46.16
C GLN A 56 11.56 -81.60 -45.13
N GLU A 57 10.31 -81.38 -45.54
CA GLU A 57 9.12 -82.21 -45.25
C GLU A 57 8.54 -82.28 -43.82
N THR A 58 7.19 -82.24 -43.79
CA THR A 58 6.28 -82.37 -42.62
C THR A 58 6.42 -81.26 -41.56
N GLY A 59 5.37 -80.91 -40.80
CA GLY A 59 3.97 -81.31 -40.91
C GLY A 59 3.20 -81.04 -39.61
N GLU A 60 2.21 -80.16 -39.68
CA GLU A 60 1.15 -79.89 -38.68
C GLU A 60 1.52 -79.35 -37.26
N GLU A 61 0.82 -78.25 -36.94
CA GLU A 61 0.27 -77.82 -35.64
C GLU A 61 1.06 -77.82 -34.31
N SER A 62 1.23 -76.59 -33.82
CA SER A 62 0.96 -76.14 -32.44
C SER A 62 1.97 -76.41 -31.31
N GLY A 63 2.41 -75.31 -30.70
CA GLY A 63 2.84 -75.22 -29.31
C GLY A 63 2.55 -73.80 -28.78
N SER A 64 2.21 -73.52 -27.52
CA SER A 64 2.23 -74.23 -26.23
C SER A 64 3.16 -73.55 -25.21
N TRP A 65 2.59 -72.56 -24.52
CA TRP A 65 2.89 -72.16 -23.13
C TRP A 65 4.23 -71.52 -22.77
N ASP A 66 4.14 -70.68 -21.74
CA ASP A 66 5.18 -69.87 -21.11
C ASP A 66 6.14 -70.70 -20.24
N ASP A 67 7.41 -70.28 -20.14
CA ASP A 67 8.05 -69.84 -18.88
C ASP A 67 9.57 -69.63 -19.03
N ALA A 68 10.07 -68.43 -18.70
CA ALA A 68 11.47 -68.18 -18.29
C ALA A 68 11.67 -66.71 -17.83
N CYS A 69 11.87 -66.49 -16.52
CA CYS A 69 12.32 -65.20 -15.98
C CYS A 69 13.84 -65.16 -15.82
N TYR A 70 14.49 -63.98 -15.96
CA TYR A 70 15.19 -63.25 -14.87
C TYR A 70 16.05 -62.04 -15.37
N MET A 71 15.92 -60.90 -14.68
CA MET A 71 16.92 -59.83 -14.43
C MET A 71 17.73 -59.19 -15.58
N ILE A 72 17.39 -57.94 -15.92
CA ILE A 72 18.34 -56.81 -15.94
C ILE A 72 17.72 -55.67 -15.12
N SER A 73 18.54 -54.91 -14.40
CA SER A 73 18.11 -53.85 -13.47
C SER A 73 18.43 -52.43 -13.95
N ALA A 74 17.46 -51.53 -13.82
CA ALA A 74 17.59 -50.08 -13.61
C ALA A 74 18.65 -49.29 -14.43
N LEU A 75 18.18 -48.60 -15.49
CA LEU A 75 18.75 -47.33 -15.95
C LEU A 75 17.61 -46.29 -16.13
N PRO A 76 17.78 -45.02 -15.72
CA PRO A 76 16.71 -44.02 -15.73
C PRO A 76 16.72 -43.13 -16.99
N SER A 77 16.60 -43.71 -18.18
CA SER A 77 16.45 -42.96 -19.44
C SER A 77 15.67 -43.76 -20.50
N PRO A 78 14.86 -43.12 -21.37
CA PRO A 78 14.17 -43.78 -22.47
C PRO A 78 15.09 -43.85 -23.72
N GLU A 79 16.14 -44.68 -23.67
CA GLU A 79 16.86 -45.04 -24.90
C GLU A 79 16.00 -45.94 -25.79
N ILE A 80 15.85 -45.58 -27.07
CA ILE A 80 14.99 -46.31 -28.02
C ILE A 80 15.74 -47.53 -28.55
N VAL A 81 15.40 -48.72 -28.03
CA VAL A 81 15.92 -49.99 -28.54
C VAL A 81 15.30 -50.32 -29.90
N LEU A 82 16.09 -50.22 -30.96
CA LEU A 82 15.69 -50.54 -32.33
C LEU A 82 15.58 -52.06 -32.57
N ALA A 83 14.39 -52.62 -32.33
CA ALA A 83 14.06 -54.00 -32.67
C ALA A 83 13.82 -54.16 -34.19
N THR A 84 14.88 -54.35 -34.97
CA THR A 84 14.81 -54.49 -36.43
C THR A 84 14.51 -55.94 -36.86
N ASN A 85 13.27 -56.20 -37.28
CA ASN A 85 12.93 -57.50 -37.91
C ASN A 85 11.95 -57.36 -39.09
N ALA A 86 12.31 -56.53 -40.07
CA ALA A 86 11.67 -56.44 -41.37
C ALA A 86 12.73 -56.53 -42.48
N ARG A 87 12.58 -57.51 -43.40
CA ARG A 87 13.49 -57.66 -44.54
C ARG A 87 13.19 -56.61 -45.61
N GLY A 88 14.20 -55.83 -45.99
CA GLY A 88 14.21 -55.06 -47.24
C GLY A 88 13.86 -53.57 -47.10
N VAL A 89 14.82 -52.78 -46.61
CA VAL A 89 14.88 -51.33 -46.89
C VAL A 89 16.25 -51.05 -47.52
N HIS A 90 16.26 -50.53 -48.75
CA HIS A 90 17.48 -50.05 -49.40
C HIS A 90 17.66 -48.56 -49.07
N TYR A 91 18.82 -48.21 -48.53
CA TYR A 91 19.25 -46.81 -48.45
C TYR A 91 19.94 -46.39 -49.75
N GLY A 92 19.52 -45.26 -50.31
CA GLY A 92 20.26 -44.53 -51.34
C GLY A 92 21.14 -43.46 -50.69
N TYR A 93 22.35 -43.26 -51.21
CA TYR A 93 23.29 -42.27 -50.68
C TYR A 93 22.79 -40.83 -50.90
N GLY A 94 22.90 -39.99 -49.86
CA GLY A 94 22.67 -38.54 -49.99
C GLY A 94 21.94 -37.86 -48.83
N LEU A 95 22.29 -38.16 -47.58
CA LEU A 95 21.83 -37.40 -46.41
C LEU A 95 23.03 -36.98 -45.54
N GLU A 96 23.18 -35.67 -45.39
CA GLU A 96 23.82 -35.07 -44.23
C GLU A 96 22.69 -34.80 -43.21
N HIS A 97 22.97 -34.94 -41.91
CA HIS A 97 22.00 -35.06 -40.78
C HIS A 97 21.35 -36.46 -40.60
N PRO A 98 21.26 -37.02 -39.36
CA PRO A 98 20.71 -38.37 -39.12
C PRO A 98 19.18 -38.45 -38.98
N ASP A 99 18.47 -37.33 -38.86
CA ASP A 99 17.12 -37.28 -38.29
C ASP A 99 15.97 -37.56 -39.28
N GLU A 100 16.28 -37.96 -40.52
CA GLU A 100 15.31 -38.12 -41.62
C GLU A 100 14.99 -39.59 -41.96
N ALA A 101 14.31 -40.31 -41.05
CA ALA A 101 13.84 -41.68 -41.29
C ALA A 101 12.38 -41.92 -40.85
N VAL A 102 11.51 -42.31 -41.79
CA VAL A 102 10.11 -42.70 -41.48
C VAL A 102 10.04 -44.19 -41.18
N VAL A 103 9.96 -44.55 -39.89
CA VAL A 103 9.73 -45.93 -39.44
C VAL A 103 8.25 -46.15 -39.16
N VAL A 104 7.67 -47.20 -39.77
CA VAL A 104 6.29 -47.65 -39.49
C VAL A 104 6.35 -49.05 -38.90
N ALA A 105 6.17 -49.15 -37.59
CA ALA A 105 6.01 -50.42 -36.89
C ALA A 105 4.52 -50.78 -36.74
N TYR A 106 4.20 -52.06 -36.89
CA TYR A 106 2.85 -52.61 -36.68
C TYR A 106 2.95 -53.89 -35.86
N GLU A 107 2.41 -53.88 -34.64
CA GLU A 107 2.41 -55.02 -33.73
C GLU A 107 1.10 -55.82 -33.86
N PRO A 108 1.10 -57.08 -34.37
CA PRO A 108 -0.15 -57.75 -34.74
C PRO A 108 -0.95 -58.38 -33.58
N LEU A 109 -0.36 -58.50 -32.38
CA LEU A 109 -0.81 -59.49 -31.37
C LEU A 109 -1.48 -58.92 -30.11
N THR A 110 -1.47 -57.60 -29.90
CA THR A 110 -1.88 -56.95 -28.63
C THR A 110 -3.05 -55.96 -28.77
N GLY A 111 -3.63 -55.82 -29.96
CA GLY A 111 -4.88 -55.07 -30.15
C GLY A 111 -4.72 -53.57 -30.44
N GLY A 112 -4.12 -53.23 -31.59
CA GLY A 112 -4.49 -52.01 -32.31
C GLY A 112 -3.99 -50.68 -31.75
N ARG A 113 -2.70 -50.58 -31.43
CA ARG A 113 -2.01 -49.28 -31.34
C ARG A 113 -1.07 -49.09 -32.54
N VAL A 114 -1.11 -47.90 -33.13
CA VAL A 114 -0.16 -47.43 -34.14
C VAL A 114 0.37 -46.08 -33.65
N VAL A 115 1.69 -45.95 -33.58
CA VAL A 115 2.37 -44.72 -33.13
C VAL A 115 3.00 -44.06 -34.34
N PHE A 116 2.82 -42.74 -34.47
CA PHE A 116 3.49 -41.92 -35.46
C PHE A 116 4.18 -40.75 -34.76
N ILE A 117 5.43 -40.50 -35.14
CA ILE A 117 6.16 -39.27 -34.81
C ILE A 117 6.30 -38.49 -36.13
N THR A 118 6.16 -37.17 -36.07
CA THR A 118 6.09 -36.30 -37.27
C THR A 118 7.05 -35.12 -37.13
N CYS A 119 7.68 -34.72 -38.23
CA CYS A 119 8.40 -33.46 -38.36
C CYS A 119 7.82 -32.64 -39.53
N ASP A 120 7.87 -31.31 -39.41
CA ASP A 120 7.08 -30.38 -40.24
C ASP A 120 7.76 -29.99 -41.56
N ASN A 121 7.80 -30.91 -42.53
CA ASN A 121 7.74 -30.57 -43.97
C ASN A 121 7.59 -31.81 -44.86
N VAL A 122 6.39 -32.04 -45.43
CA VAL A 122 6.18 -33.06 -46.48
C VAL A 122 5.75 -32.39 -47.78
N ARG A 123 6.70 -32.16 -48.69
CA ARG A 123 6.43 -31.86 -50.10
C ARG A 123 6.71 -33.10 -50.96
N ASP A 124 5.78 -33.39 -51.86
CA ASP A 124 5.83 -34.42 -52.91
C ASP A 124 6.23 -35.87 -52.53
N VAL A 125 5.47 -36.47 -51.60
CA VAL A 125 5.29 -37.93 -51.60
C VAL A 125 4.02 -38.31 -52.38
N THR A 126 4.14 -39.15 -53.41
CA THR A 126 3.01 -39.58 -54.27
C THR A 126 2.17 -40.67 -53.60
N LEU A 127 1.50 -40.31 -52.52
CA LEU A 127 0.61 -41.21 -51.78
C LEU A 127 -0.66 -41.58 -52.57
N ASN A 128 -1.04 -42.86 -52.47
CA ASN A 128 -2.23 -43.44 -53.10
C ASN A 128 -3.53 -42.82 -52.53
N ARG A 129 -4.65 -42.92 -53.25
CA ARG A 129 -5.89 -42.14 -53.02
C ARG A 129 -6.50 -42.33 -51.62
N MET A 130 -6.36 -43.51 -51.01
CA MET A 130 -6.75 -43.73 -49.61
C MET A 130 -5.85 -42.93 -48.64
N TYR A 131 -4.54 -42.98 -48.81
CA TYR A 131 -3.57 -42.28 -47.96
C TYR A 131 -3.66 -40.76 -48.11
N LYS A 132 -3.92 -40.22 -49.31
CA LYS A 132 -4.21 -38.78 -49.48
C LYS A 132 -5.48 -38.33 -48.76
N ASN A 133 -6.47 -39.21 -48.61
CA ASN A 133 -7.64 -38.94 -47.78
C ASN A 133 -7.31 -39.06 -46.29
N ALA A 134 -6.55 -40.08 -45.86
CA ALA A 134 -6.13 -40.24 -44.46
C ALA A 134 -5.25 -39.07 -43.96
N VAL A 135 -4.23 -38.68 -44.73
CA VAL A 135 -3.35 -37.55 -44.39
C VAL A 135 -4.14 -36.24 -44.36
N ARG A 136 -5.10 -36.01 -45.27
CA ARG A 136 -6.02 -34.86 -45.16
C ARG A 136 -6.93 -34.94 -43.93
N TRP A 137 -7.46 -36.12 -43.62
CA TRP A 137 -8.34 -36.36 -42.47
C TRP A 137 -7.64 -36.19 -41.11
N VAL A 138 -6.32 -36.41 -41.06
CA VAL A 138 -5.44 -36.11 -39.91
C VAL A 138 -4.99 -34.64 -39.91
N ALA A 139 -4.54 -34.08 -41.04
CA ALA A 139 -4.15 -32.67 -41.12
C ALA A 139 -5.31 -31.69 -40.88
N GLN A 140 -6.55 -32.10 -41.15
CA GLN A 140 -7.77 -31.38 -40.77
C GLN A 140 -8.18 -31.60 -39.29
N ARG A 141 -7.43 -32.41 -38.53
CA ARG A 141 -7.65 -32.69 -37.10
C ARG A 141 -6.51 -32.22 -36.20
N ILE A 142 -5.29 -32.03 -36.72
CA ILE A 142 -4.23 -31.26 -36.05
C ILE A 142 -4.57 -29.77 -36.18
N VAL A 143 -5.65 -29.36 -35.52
CA VAL A 143 -5.97 -27.95 -35.31
C VAL A 143 -5.03 -27.48 -34.20
N VAL A 144 -3.96 -26.78 -34.57
CA VAL A 144 -3.18 -25.97 -33.62
C VAL A 144 -4.11 -24.87 -33.13
N GLU A 145 -4.73 -25.12 -31.98
CA GLU A 145 -5.78 -24.29 -31.40
C GLU A 145 -5.24 -22.89 -31.09
N GLU A 146 -5.88 -21.88 -31.66
CA GLU A 146 -5.61 -20.48 -31.36
C GLU A 146 -6.30 -20.10 -30.06
N TRP A 147 -5.55 -19.55 -29.12
CA TRP A 147 -6.05 -19.10 -27.82
C TRP A 147 -5.33 -17.83 -27.39
N SER A 148 -5.93 -17.03 -26.51
CA SER A 148 -5.33 -15.77 -26.05
C SER A 148 -5.25 -15.68 -24.51
N PHE A 149 -4.35 -14.82 -24.03
CA PHE A 149 -4.38 -14.25 -22.69
C PHE A 149 -4.24 -12.73 -22.76
N ALA A 150 -4.60 -12.02 -21.69
CA ALA A 150 -4.45 -10.57 -21.60
C ALA A 150 -3.32 -10.20 -20.63
N ILE A 151 -2.65 -9.08 -20.90
CA ILE A 151 -1.74 -8.41 -19.98
C ILE A 151 -2.33 -7.02 -19.68
N ILE A 152 -2.38 -6.68 -18.40
CA ILE A 152 -2.57 -5.33 -17.87
C ILE A 152 -1.47 -5.07 -16.84
N THR A 153 -1.11 -3.82 -16.61
CA THR A 153 0.12 -3.46 -15.89
C THR A 153 -0.01 -2.05 -15.29
N ASP A 154 0.76 -1.77 -14.25
CA ASP A 154 0.93 -0.42 -13.68
C ASP A 154 -0.44 0.21 -13.38
N LEU A 155 -1.17 -0.40 -12.44
CA LEU A 155 -2.53 -0.03 -12.04
C LEU A 155 -2.54 1.19 -11.13
N HIS A 156 -1.57 1.29 -10.21
CA HIS A 156 -1.45 2.34 -9.19
C HIS A 156 -2.79 2.71 -8.52
N ILE A 157 -3.52 1.70 -8.04
CA ILE A 157 -4.67 1.96 -7.18
C ILE A 157 -4.16 2.65 -5.92
N GLY A 158 -4.74 3.79 -5.57
CA GLY A 158 -4.20 4.76 -4.61
C GLY A 158 -3.86 6.11 -5.24
N PHE A 159 -3.29 6.11 -6.45
CA PHE A 159 -2.65 7.28 -7.05
C PHE A 159 -3.51 8.56 -7.02
N GLY A 160 -2.98 9.59 -6.36
CA GLY A 160 -3.62 10.89 -6.19
C GLY A 160 -4.38 11.07 -4.86
N TYR A 161 -4.50 10.01 -4.05
CA TYR A 161 -4.86 10.10 -2.64
C TYR A 161 -3.58 10.04 -1.78
N PRO A 162 -3.38 10.97 -0.82
CA PRO A 162 -2.29 10.86 0.15
C PRO A 162 -2.39 9.61 1.06
N ASP A 163 -3.61 9.14 1.26
CA ASP A 163 -3.99 8.00 2.10
C ASP A 163 -5.31 7.45 1.52
N TYR A 164 -5.36 6.18 1.12
CA TYR A 164 -6.43 5.70 0.22
C TYR A 164 -7.61 5.04 0.96
N GLY A 165 -7.44 4.63 2.22
CA GLY A 165 -8.44 3.88 2.98
C GLY A 165 -8.59 4.29 4.46
N PRO A 166 -8.15 3.46 5.43
CA PRO A 166 -7.99 3.84 6.85
C PRO A 166 -7.03 5.03 7.04
N GLU A 167 -6.76 5.46 8.27
CA GLU A 167 -5.71 6.48 8.47
C GLU A 167 -4.36 5.77 8.68
N GLY A 168 -3.41 5.95 7.76
CA GLY A 168 -2.11 5.28 7.79
C GLY A 168 -2.08 3.88 7.17
N PHE A 169 -0.87 3.44 6.78
CA PHE A 169 -0.70 2.26 5.90
C PHE A 169 -0.99 0.89 6.54
N ASP A 170 -1.20 0.82 7.87
CA ASP A 170 -1.36 -0.45 8.60
C ASP A 170 -2.51 -0.52 9.64
N GLU A 171 -3.32 0.53 9.84
CA GLU A 171 -4.50 0.50 10.72
C GLU A 171 -5.49 -0.63 10.33
N CYS A 172 -5.42 -1.06 9.07
CA CYS A 172 -6.08 -2.23 8.51
C CYS A 172 -5.94 -3.50 9.38
N LYS A 173 -4.87 -3.64 10.18
CA LYS A 173 -4.64 -4.74 11.13
C LYS A 173 -5.80 -4.98 12.10
N THR A 174 -6.61 -3.97 12.38
CA THR A 174 -7.74 -4.03 13.32
C THR A 174 -9.11 -4.26 12.65
N LEU A 175 -9.18 -4.15 11.32
CA LEU A 175 -10.42 -4.09 10.54
C LEU A 175 -10.61 -5.33 9.65
N ASP A 176 -11.86 -5.64 9.31
CA ASP A 176 -12.15 -6.64 8.28
C ASP A 176 -12.12 -6.03 6.88
N ASP A 177 -11.82 -6.86 5.87
CA ASP A 177 -11.82 -6.49 4.45
C ASP A 177 -13.04 -5.65 4.03
N SER A 178 -14.25 -5.92 4.55
CA SER A 178 -15.48 -5.22 4.18
C SER A 178 -15.69 -3.89 4.91
N SER A 179 -14.97 -3.65 6.01
CA SER A 179 -14.91 -2.35 6.67
C SER A 179 -13.87 -1.46 5.98
N ILE A 180 -12.70 -2.01 5.63
CA ILE A 180 -11.65 -1.29 4.89
C ILE A 180 -12.18 -0.83 3.52
N LEU A 181 -12.84 -1.71 2.76
CA LEU A 181 -13.43 -1.40 1.45
C LEU A 181 -14.55 -0.34 1.48
N ARG A 182 -15.05 0.09 2.65
CA ARG A 182 -15.98 1.23 2.79
C ARG A 182 -15.29 2.57 3.03
N LEU A 183 -14.00 2.53 3.39
CA LEU A 183 -13.15 3.70 3.55
C LEU A 183 -12.39 3.99 2.24
N CYS A 184 -12.02 2.94 1.49
CA CYS A 184 -11.48 3.05 0.12
C CYS A 184 -12.35 3.93 -0.79
N GLN A 185 -11.71 4.74 -1.62
CA GLN A 185 -12.41 5.71 -2.49
C GLN A 185 -12.58 5.19 -3.92
N ASP A 186 -13.83 5.08 -4.42
CA ASP A 186 -14.07 4.76 -5.83
C ASP A 186 -13.77 5.99 -6.73
N TYR A 187 -12.77 5.92 -7.59
CA TYR A 187 -12.32 7.01 -8.46
C TYR A 187 -11.97 6.53 -9.88
N TYR A 188 -11.39 7.39 -10.72
CA TYR A 188 -11.22 7.13 -12.16
C TYR A 188 -10.37 5.87 -12.46
N LEU A 189 -9.33 5.55 -11.68
CA LEU A 189 -8.54 4.32 -11.91
C LEU A 189 -9.32 3.05 -11.53
N THR A 190 -10.11 3.06 -10.45
CA THR A 190 -10.99 1.93 -10.12
C THR A 190 -12.12 1.74 -11.15
N ASP A 191 -12.64 2.83 -11.72
CA ASP A 191 -13.63 2.79 -12.81
C ASP A 191 -13.00 2.25 -14.11
N ARG A 192 -11.80 2.73 -14.48
CA ARG A 192 -10.98 2.23 -15.60
C ARG A 192 -10.68 0.73 -15.45
N LEU A 193 -10.24 0.28 -14.27
CA LEU A 193 -9.99 -1.13 -13.98
C LEU A 193 -11.27 -1.97 -14.04
N THR A 194 -12.41 -1.44 -13.57
CA THR A 194 -13.72 -2.11 -13.68
C THR A 194 -14.12 -2.30 -15.14
N LYS A 195 -14.00 -1.27 -15.98
CA LYS A 195 -14.25 -1.35 -17.43
C LYS A 195 -13.30 -2.32 -18.14
N ILE A 196 -12.03 -2.39 -17.72
CA ILE A 196 -11.05 -3.40 -18.20
C ILE A 196 -11.55 -4.81 -17.87
N VAL A 197 -11.98 -5.06 -16.63
CA VAL A 197 -12.52 -6.35 -16.20
C VAL A 197 -13.80 -6.71 -16.98
N GLU A 198 -14.71 -5.76 -17.21
CA GLU A 198 -15.90 -5.95 -18.06
C GLU A 198 -15.54 -6.26 -19.52
N TRP A 199 -14.58 -5.53 -20.10
CA TRP A 199 -14.13 -5.73 -21.47
C TRP A 199 -13.52 -7.13 -21.66
N ILE A 200 -12.64 -7.57 -20.73
CA ILE A 200 -12.05 -8.91 -20.73
C ILE A 200 -13.14 -9.97 -20.57
N ASN A 201 -14.10 -9.73 -19.67
CA ASN A 201 -15.26 -10.60 -19.44
C ASN A 201 -16.20 -10.76 -20.64
N ASN A 202 -16.09 -9.91 -21.65
CA ASN A 202 -16.84 -9.98 -22.90
C ASN A 202 -16.00 -10.53 -24.08
N ASN A 203 -14.73 -10.88 -23.85
CA ASN A 203 -13.80 -11.44 -24.84
C ASN A 203 -13.44 -12.91 -24.52
N PRO A 204 -14.34 -13.90 -24.75
CA PRO A 204 -14.17 -15.30 -24.32
C PRO A 204 -13.05 -16.11 -25.01
N LYS A 205 -12.23 -15.47 -25.85
CA LYS A 205 -10.95 -16.04 -26.34
C LYS A 205 -9.79 -15.87 -25.34
N ILE A 206 -9.97 -15.01 -24.33
CA ILE A 206 -9.00 -14.80 -23.25
C ILE A 206 -9.21 -15.91 -22.23
N HIS A 207 -8.18 -16.70 -21.95
CA HIS A 207 -8.24 -17.83 -21.00
C HIS A 207 -7.76 -17.46 -19.60
N PHE A 208 -6.87 -16.47 -19.48
CA PHE A 208 -6.39 -15.90 -18.23
C PHE A 208 -5.88 -14.47 -18.45
N VAL A 209 -5.63 -13.75 -17.35
CA VAL A 209 -5.01 -12.41 -17.32
C VAL A 209 -3.68 -12.49 -16.58
N VAL A 210 -2.71 -11.66 -16.94
CA VAL A 210 -1.54 -11.34 -16.13
C VAL A 210 -1.64 -9.87 -15.72
N VAL A 211 -1.48 -9.61 -14.42
CA VAL A 211 -1.41 -8.25 -13.86
C VAL A 211 0.07 -8.03 -13.50
N LEU A 212 0.77 -7.19 -14.26
CA LEU A 212 2.23 -7.24 -14.38
C LEU A 212 2.98 -6.32 -13.40
N GLY A 213 2.52 -6.25 -12.16
CA GLY A 213 3.08 -5.40 -11.10
C GLY A 213 2.50 -3.99 -11.05
N ASP A 214 2.92 -3.25 -10.02
CA ASP A 214 2.42 -1.94 -9.59
C ASP A 214 0.89 -1.90 -9.53
N ILE A 215 0.37 -2.85 -8.75
CA ILE A 215 -1.06 -3.03 -8.49
C ILE A 215 -1.56 -1.93 -7.53
N SER A 216 -0.73 -1.67 -6.52
CA SER A 216 -0.81 -0.57 -5.56
C SER A 216 0.03 0.62 -6.04
N ASP A 217 -0.16 1.79 -5.43
CA ASP A 217 0.69 2.98 -5.65
C ASP A 217 1.68 3.21 -4.50
N THR A 218 1.33 2.74 -3.30
CA THR A 218 2.10 2.94 -2.07
C THR A 218 2.24 1.67 -1.23
N ALA A 219 1.90 0.50 -1.79
CA ALA A 219 1.74 -0.79 -1.11
C ALA A 219 0.82 -0.76 0.12
N GLU A 220 -0.09 0.20 0.20
CA GLU A 220 -1.09 0.30 1.25
C GLU A 220 -2.05 -0.91 1.19
N TYR A 221 -2.45 -1.43 2.35
CA TYR A 221 -3.27 -2.66 2.39
C TYR A 221 -4.63 -2.46 1.71
N SER A 222 -5.22 -1.26 1.78
CA SER A 222 -6.50 -0.92 1.17
C SER A 222 -6.43 -0.83 -0.36
N GLU A 223 -5.32 -0.31 -0.92
CA GLU A 223 -5.05 -0.28 -2.36
C GLU A 223 -5.08 -1.69 -2.96
N PHE A 224 -4.31 -2.60 -2.36
CA PHE A 224 -4.30 -4.02 -2.74
C PHE A 224 -5.66 -4.70 -2.58
N LEU A 225 -6.37 -4.45 -1.47
CA LEU A 225 -7.71 -5.00 -1.24
C LEU A 225 -8.68 -4.56 -2.33
N LYS A 226 -8.62 -3.28 -2.74
CA LYS A 226 -9.50 -2.68 -3.74
C LYS A 226 -9.18 -3.15 -5.14
N ALA A 227 -7.91 -3.27 -5.50
CA ALA A 227 -7.49 -3.92 -6.73
C ALA A 227 -7.98 -5.38 -6.80
N ARG A 228 -7.83 -6.15 -5.71
CA ARG A 228 -8.34 -7.53 -5.59
C ARG A 228 -9.86 -7.60 -5.72
N GLU A 229 -10.61 -6.68 -5.12
CA GLU A 229 -12.07 -6.61 -5.18
C GLU A 229 -12.55 -6.56 -6.64
N ILE A 230 -12.03 -5.61 -7.41
CA ILE A 230 -12.36 -5.41 -8.82
C ILE A 230 -11.87 -6.58 -9.69
N LEU A 231 -10.61 -7.00 -9.53
CA LEU A 231 -10.00 -8.10 -10.30
C LEU A 231 -10.72 -9.45 -10.08
N ASN A 232 -11.31 -9.68 -8.91
CA ASN A 232 -12.09 -10.89 -8.65
C ASN A 232 -13.37 -10.99 -9.48
N GLY A 233 -13.85 -9.88 -10.05
CA GLY A 233 -14.92 -9.84 -11.05
C GLY A 233 -14.57 -10.52 -12.39
N LEU A 234 -13.29 -10.83 -12.66
CA LEU A 234 -12.89 -11.60 -13.85
C LEU A 234 -13.49 -13.01 -13.84
N LYS A 235 -14.10 -13.43 -14.96
CA LYS A 235 -14.62 -14.78 -15.21
C LYS A 235 -13.51 -15.83 -15.38
N VAL A 236 -12.29 -15.36 -15.65
CA VAL A 236 -11.05 -16.14 -15.84
C VAL A 236 -10.09 -15.89 -14.67
N PRO A 237 -9.11 -16.78 -14.40
CA PRO A 237 -8.06 -16.48 -13.43
C PRO A 237 -7.19 -15.30 -13.87
N TYR A 238 -6.65 -14.56 -12.90
CA TYR A 238 -5.57 -13.61 -13.11
C TYR A 238 -4.33 -14.04 -12.33
N ILE A 239 -3.14 -13.80 -12.89
CA ILE A 239 -1.84 -14.00 -12.22
C ILE A 239 -1.30 -12.63 -11.80
N PRO A 240 -1.31 -12.28 -10.50
CA PRO A 240 -0.73 -11.04 -10.01
C PRO A 240 0.79 -11.20 -9.82
N VAL A 241 1.55 -10.49 -10.65
CA VAL A 241 2.98 -10.22 -10.47
C VAL A 241 3.11 -9.01 -9.53
N ILE A 242 4.17 -8.97 -8.74
CA ILE A 242 4.49 -7.84 -7.84
C ILE A 242 5.43 -6.86 -8.57
N GLY A 243 5.17 -5.56 -8.47
CA GLY A 243 6.05 -4.49 -8.94
C GLY A 243 6.88 -3.86 -7.82
N ASN A 244 7.44 -2.66 -8.04
CA ASN A 244 8.21 -1.93 -7.01
C ASN A 244 7.34 -1.06 -6.10
N HIS A 245 6.28 -0.43 -6.61
CA HIS A 245 5.31 0.27 -5.76
C HIS A 245 4.60 -0.71 -4.81
N ASP A 246 4.57 -2.01 -5.15
CA ASP A 246 4.00 -3.08 -4.32
C ASP A 246 4.90 -3.58 -3.15
N VAL A 247 6.11 -3.04 -2.95
CA VAL A 247 7.10 -3.61 -2.00
C VAL A 247 7.07 -2.98 -0.60
N TRP A 248 7.06 -1.65 -0.51
CA TRP A 248 7.20 -0.87 0.73
C TRP A 248 5.93 -0.09 1.03
N PRO A 249 5.22 -0.37 2.13
CA PRO A 249 4.04 0.40 2.50
C PRO A 249 4.42 1.78 3.01
N PHE A 250 3.74 2.81 2.50
CA PHE A 250 3.79 4.18 3.00
C PHE A 250 2.44 4.86 2.79
N THR A 251 2.26 6.03 3.39
CA THR A 251 1.27 7.02 2.90
C THR A 251 1.98 7.99 1.96
N GLN A 252 1.36 8.46 0.86
CA GLN A 252 2.09 9.36 -0.07
C GLN A 252 2.52 10.61 0.69
N GLU A 253 3.82 10.92 0.69
CA GLU A 253 4.35 12.14 1.31
C GLU A 253 3.66 13.40 0.76
N PRO A 254 2.97 14.17 1.62
CA PRO A 254 2.33 15.40 1.21
C PRO A 254 3.26 16.60 1.47
N ASP A 255 4.02 16.95 0.42
CA ASP A 255 5.33 17.61 0.49
C ASP A 255 5.58 18.69 1.56
N GLN A 256 6.49 18.39 2.51
CA GLN A 256 7.30 19.42 3.17
C GLN A 256 8.81 19.24 2.97
N GLU A 257 9.30 18.15 2.36
CA GLU A 257 10.74 17.81 2.35
C GLU A 257 11.39 17.72 0.93
N SER A 258 10.66 18.07 -0.14
CA SER A 258 11.31 18.75 -1.29
C SER A 258 12.07 20.03 -0.85
N LEU A 259 11.75 20.53 0.34
CA LEU A 259 12.43 21.59 1.07
C LEU A 259 13.79 21.16 1.68
N MET A 260 14.03 19.86 1.91
CA MET A 260 15.25 19.37 2.57
C MET A 260 16.36 19.00 1.58
N ALA A 261 15.98 18.56 0.38
CA ALA A 261 16.83 18.65 -0.81
C ALA A 261 17.32 20.10 -1.10
N LEU A 262 16.67 21.10 -0.50
CA LEU A 262 17.02 22.53 -0.54
C LEU A 262 17.77 23.03 0.71
N ILE A 263 17.99 22.19 1.74
CA ILE A 263 18.69 22.56 2.98
C ILE A 263 20.00 21.78 3.16
N LEU A 264 20.05 20.47 2.92
CA LEU A 264 21.24 19.64 3.17
C LEU A 264 22.30 19.65 2.06
N ASP A 265 22.06 20.38 0.96
CA ASP A 265 23.08 20.92 0.04
C ASP A 265 24.11 21.84 0.75
N SER A 266 23.95 22.08 2.06
CA SER A 266 24.81 22.92 2.88
C SER A 266 25.97 22.23 3.62
N LEU A 267 26.08 20.87 3.65
CA LEU A 267 27.07 20.20 4.51
C LEU A 267 27.99 19.12 3.89
N ASP A 268 27.57 18.24 2.97
CA ASP A 268 28.52 17.32 2.29
C ASP A 268 28.04 16.94 0.85
N PRO A 269 28.83 17.24 -0.21
CA PRO A 269 28.44 16.99 -1.60
C PRO A 269 28.66 15.55 -2.10
N TYR A 270 28.96 14.56 -1.25
CA TYR A 270 29.34 13.20 -1.69
C TYR A 270 28.34 12.05 -1.43
N ILE A 271 27.14 12.30 -0.88
CA ILE A 271 26.15 11.24 -0.60
C ILE A 271 24.84 11.49 -1.37
N PRO A 272 24.55 10.74 -2.45
CA PRO A 272 23.28 10.81 -3.16
C PRO A 272 22.24 9.90 -2.51
N VAL A 273 21.10 10.47 -2.08
CA VAL A 273 19.89 9.73 -1.69
C VAL A 273 18.84 9.89 -2.79
N TRP A 274 18.20 8.79 -3.18
CA TRP A 274 17.09 8.80 -4.13
C TRP A 274 15.76 9.05 -3.42
N VAL A 275 14.92 9.88 -4.01
CA VAL A 275 13.47 9.90 -3.76
C VAL A 275 12.79 9.52 -5.08
N PRO A 276 12.00 8.44 -5.15
CA PRO A 276 11.20 8.13 -6.33
C PRO A 276 10.15 9.22 -6.58
N GLU A 277 10.00 9.69 -7.82
CA GLU A 277 8.86 10.55 -8.19
C GLU A 277 7.56 9.73 -8.07
N PRO A 278 6.56 10.24 -7.33
CA PRO A 278 5.65 11.22 -7.94
C PRO A 278 5.59 12.56 -7.17
N CYS A 279 4.44 13.24 -7.23
CA CYS A 279 4.09 14.49 -6.54
C CYS A 279 4.69 15.81 -7.09
N ASN A 280 3.81 16.67 -7.61
CA ASN A 280 4.07 18.07 -7.97
C ASN A 280 3.46 18.99 -6.88
N PRO A 281 4.13 20.07 -6.42
CA PRO A 281 3.94 20.66 -5.08
C PRO A 281 2.72 21.61 -4.94
N LEU A 282 1.57 21.22 -5.49
CA LEU A 282 0.28 21.91 -5.32
C LEU A 282 -0.61 21.24 -4.26
N HIS A 283 -0.22 20.08 -3.74
CA HIS A 283 -1.02 19.21 -2.87
C HIS A 283 -0.47 19.11 -1.42
N PHE A 284 0.30 20.09 -0.96
CA PHE A 284 0.85 20.22 0.41
C PHE A 284 -0.09 19.88 1.60
N ASN A 285 0.41 19.16 2.62
CA ASN A 285 -0.25 18.96 3.92
C ASN A 285 0.51 19.63 5.07
N PRO A 286 0.01 20.72 5.65
CA PRO A 286 0.60 21.32 6.85
C PRO A 286 0.26 20.57 8.15
N ASP A 287 -0.57 19.53 8.08
CA ASP A 287 -1.37 19.06 9.20
C ASP A 287 -1.14 17.55 9.53
N VAL A 288 0.00 16.95 9.13
CA VAL A 288 0.52 15.64 9.65
C VAL A 288 1.95 15.78 10.24
N LYS A 289 2.28 14.88 11.17
CA LYS A 289 3.37 14.69 12.18
C LYS A 289 2.90 13.43 12.95
N GLU A 290 3.73 12.62 13.60
CA GLU A 290 5.18 12.74 13.82
C GLU A 290 6.03 12.09 12.70
N GLU A 291 7.35 12.16 12.84
CA GLU A 291 8.32 11.83 11.77
C GLU A 291 8.58 10.31 11.62
N GLU A 292 7.98 9.46 12.47
CA GLU A 292 8.29 8.03 12.60
C GLU A 292 7.25 7.07 11.95
N GLU A 293 6.11 7.56 11.43
CA GLU A 293 4.99 6.70 10.96
C GLU A 293 4.69 6.76 9.44
N TYR A 294 5.48 7.46 8.62
CA TYR A 294 5.14 7.64 7.19
C TYR A 294 5.40 6.41 6.30
N VAL A 295 6.47 5.67 6.56
CA VAL A 295 6.94 4.52 5.78
C VAL A 295 7.20 3.35 6.74
N ALA A 296 6.81 2.14 6.37
CA ALA A 296 7.07 0.96 7.20
C ALA A 296 8.58 0.69 7.37
N ASP A 297 9.00 0.30 8.59
CA ASP A 297 10.38 -0.14 8.94
C ASP A 297 10.96 -1.26 8.05
N SER A 298 10.12 -1.91 7.25
CA SER A 298 10.48 -3.00 6.36
C SER A 298 9.52 -3.09 5.17
N ALA A 299 9.96 -3.76 4.12
CA ALA A 299 9.19 -4.09 2.93
C ALA A 299 7.96 -4.98 3.25
N ASN A 300 6.93 -4.41 3.88
CA ASN A 300 5.74 -5.13 4.32
C ASN A 300 4.73 -5.40 3.19
N GLY A 301 4.83 -4.67 2.07
CA GLY A 301 3.96 -4.79 0.90
C GLY A 301 4.04 -6.18 0.29
N GLN A 302 5.24 -6.79 0.25
CA GLN A 302 5.40 -8.18 -0.19
C GLN A 302 4.58 -9.18 0.66
N PHE A 303 4.37 -8.90 1.96
CA PHE A 303 3.54 -9.72 2.85
C PHE A 303 2.05 -9.43 2.65
N TYR A 304 1.66 -8.16 2.55
CA TYR A 304 0.28 -7.75 2.24
C TYR A 304 -0.18 -8.33 0.89
N PHE A 305 0.66 -8.25 -0.14
CA PHE A 305 0.46 -8.87 -1.45
C PHE A 305 0.25 -10.39 -1.34
N ASN A 306 1.05 -11.11 -0.55
CA ASN A 306 0.83 -12.54 -0.32
C ASN A 306 -0.50 -12.82 0.38
N GLU A 307 -0.79 -12.07 1.43
CA GLU A 307 -1.99 -12.25 2.21
C GLU A 307 -3.24 -11.99 1.34
N ILE A 308 -3.30 -10.85 0.68
CA ILE A 308 -4.46 -10.40 -0.10
C ILE A 308 -4.65 -11.24 -1.36
N PHE A 309 -3.59 -11.54 -2.13
CA PHE A 309 -3.73 -12.25 -3.41
C PHE A 309 -3.62 -13.78 -3.32
N TRP A 310 -3.00 -14.34 -2.27
CA TRP A 310 -2.68 -15.78 -2.20
C TRP A 310 -3.13 -16.51 -0.92
N GLU A 311 -3.39 -15.83 0.20
CA GLU A 311 -3.94 -16.46 1.42
C GLU A 311 -5.45 -16.14 1.63
N LYS A 312 -5.89 -14.93 1.28
CA LYS A 312 -7.28 -14.40 1.38
C LYS A 312 -7.98 -14.27 0.02
N ASN A 313 -7.67 -15.12 -0.97
CA ASN A 313 -8.28 -15.05 -2.32
C ASN A 313 -8.69 -16.40 -2.94
N ASP A 314 -9.47 -17.19 -2.21
CA ASP A 314 -10.01 -18.46 -2.73
C ASP A 314 -10.74 -18.29 -4.08
N VAL A 315 -11.39 -17.14 -4.33
CA VAL A 315 -12.11 -16.84 -5.58
C VAL A 315 -11.19 -16.92 -6.80
N ASN A 316 -9.99 -16.31 -6.77
CA ASN A 316 -9.03 -16.42 -7.86
C ASN A 316 -8.25 -17.74 -7.81
N ILE A 317 -7.85 -18.19 -6.61
CA ILE A 317 -7.05 -19.42 -6.44
C ILE A 317 -7.79 -20.65 -6.99
N GLN A 318 -9.11 -20.73 -6.83
CA GLN A 318 -9.92 -21.80 -7.43
C GLN A 318 -9.90 -21.73 -8.96
N LYS A 319 -9.99 -20.54 -9.58
CA LYS A 319 -9.87 -20.35 -11.03
C LYS A 319 -8.49 -20.77 -11.54
N ILE A 320 -7.41 -20.42 -10.83
CA ILE A 320 -6.01 -20.79 -11.14
C ILE A 320 -5.85 -22.31 -11.10
N ARG A 321 -6.27 -22.96 -10.00
CA ARG A 321 -6.21 -24.43 -9.85
C ARG A 321 -7.03 -25.14 -10.93
N ALA A 322 -8.20 -24.61 -11.29
CA ALA A 322 -9.06 -25.19 -12.33
C ALA A 322 -8.48 -25.10 -13.75
N LEU A 323 -7.68 -24.07 -14.06
CA LEU A 323 -7.11 -23.86 -15.39
C LEU A 323 -5.73 -24.52 -15.58
N PHE A 324 -4.88 -24.48 -14.55
CA PHE A 324 -3.47 -24.89 -14.64
C PHE A 324 -3.14 -26.19 -13.89
N GLY A 325 -4.01 -26.62 -12.96
CA GLY A 325 -3.80 -27.81 -12.13
C GLY A 325 -2.45 -27.81 -11.40
N ASP A 326 -1.87 -29.01 -11.24
CA ASP A 326 -0.59 -29.24 -10.55
C ASP A 326 0.64 -28.63 -11.27
N SER A 327 0.45 -28.00 -12.44
CA SER A 327 1.52 -27.27 -13.11
C SER A 327 1.80 -25.91 -12.46
N PHE A 328 0.79 -25.29 -11.82
CA PHE A 328 0.95 -24.00 -11.15
C PHE A 328 1.69 -24.17 -9.82
N LYS A 329 2.85 -23.52 -9.70
CA LYS A 329 3.71 -23.54 -8.52
C LYS A 329 4.21 -22.14 -8.23
N ARG A 330 4.25 -21.79 -6.94
CA ARG A 330 4.94 -20.60 -6.41
C ARG A 330 6.24 -21.06 -5.76
N GLN A 331 7.27 -20.22 -5.78
CA GLN A 331 8.43 -20.40 -4.90
C GLN A 331 7.94 -20.23 -3.45
N PHE A 332 8.05 -21.28 -2.63
CA PHE A 332 7.47 -21.28 -1.29
C PHE A 332 8.54 -20.95 -0.25
N THR A 333 8.65 -19.66 0.09
CA THR A 333 9.58 -19.13 1.10
C THR A 333 8.82 -18.33 2.16
N LYS A 334 8.01 -19.01 2.97
CA LYS A 334 7.43 -18.39 4.18
C LYS A 334 8.55 -18.16 5.19
N PHE A 335 9.06 -16.93 5.22
CA PHE A 335 10.20 -16.44 6.01
C PHE A 335 11.57 -17.03 5.59
N HIS A 336 12.19 -16.40 4.58
CA HIS A 336 13.60 -16.63 4.23
C HIS A 336 14.44 -15.39 4.54
N ILE A 337 15.64 -15.62 5.10
CA ILE A 337 16.70 -14.61 5.14
C ILE A 337 17.34 -14.62 3.76
N MET A 338 17.14 -13.58 2.97
CA MET A 338 17.65 -13.53 1.59
C MET A 338 19.17 -13.46 1.59
N ALA A 339 19.81 -14.31 0.78
CA ALA A 339 21.26 -14.50 0.80
C ALA A 339 22.03 -13.20 0.48
N ASP A 340 21.45 -12.35 -0.35
CA ASP A 340 22.07 -11.13 -0.87
C ASP A 340 21.89 -9.89 0.04
N THR A 341 20.92 -9.91 0.96
CA THR A 341 20.59 -8.74 1.82
C THR A 341 20.70 -9.01 3.31
N GLY A 342 20.67 -10.28 3.75
CA GLY A 342 20.62 -10.65 5.17
C GLY A 342 19.28 -10.32 5.87
N ASN A 343 18.32 -9.74 5.15
CA ASN A 343 17.02 -9.35 5.67
C ASN A 343 15.94 -10.40 5.38
N LEU A 344 14.86 -10.34 6.16
CA LEU A 344 13.70 -11.20 6.02
C LEU A 344 12.88 -10.78 4.79
N GLY A 345 12.86 -11.62 3.75
CA GLY A 345 12.15 -11.33 2.50
C GLY A 345 11.19 -12.44 2.09
N MET A 346 10.37 -12.15 1.08
CA MET A 346 9.53 -13.13 0.40
C MET A 346 9.39 -12.77 -1.08
N LEU A 347 9.85 -13.67 -1.95
CA LEU A 347 9.87 -13.47 -3.39
C LEU A 347 8.67 -14.16 -4.05
N HIS A 348 7.99 -13.44 -4.95
CA HIS A 348 6.77 -13.86 -5.64
C HIS A 348 7.05 -14.51 -7.00
N ASN A 349 8.05 -15.38 -7.03
CA ASN A 349 8.41 -16.17 -8.20
C ASN A 349 7.38 -17.28 -8.46
N TYR A 350 6.91 -17.43 -9.71
CA TYR A 350 5.93 -18.47 -10.09
C TYR A 350 6.34 -19.22 -11.36
N VAL A 351 5.72 -20.39 -11.56
CA VAL A 351 5.74 -21.14 -12.82
C VAL A 351 4.39 -21.82 -13.05
N PHE A 352 3.94 -21.88 -14.31
CA PHE A 352 2.80 -22.70 -14.72
C PHE A 352 2.94 -23.17 -16.17
N ILE A 353 2.17 -24.19 -16.57
CA ILE A 353 2.18 -24.70 -17.95
C ILE A 353 0.76 -24.65 -18.50
N TYR A 354 0.59 -24.04 -19.67
CA TYR A 354 -0.70 -23.98 -20.36
C TYR A 354 -0.53 -24.30 -21.85
N LYS A 355 -1.33 -25.26 -22.33
CA LYS A 355 -1.35 -25.76 -23.73
C LYS A 355 0.04 -26.04 -24.34
N GLY A 356 0.99 -26.52 -23.51
CA GLY A 356 2.33 -26.89 -23.95
C GLY A 356 3.34 -25.73 -24.02
N ILE A 357 3.02 -24.58 -23.42
CA ILE A 357 3.96 -23.48 -23.16
C ILE A 357 4.10 -23.33 -21.64
N LYS A 358 5.33 -23.17 -21.18
CA LYS A 358 5.67 -22.79 -19.80
C LYS A 358 5.66 -21.27 -19.67
N PHE A 359 5.16 -20.79 -18.54
CA PHE A 359 5.20 -19.39 -18.15
C PHE A 359 6.00 -19.32 -16.85
N VAL A 360 7.06 -18.51 -16.82
CA VAL A 360 7.86 -18.26 -15.61
C VAL A 360 7.71 -16.78 -15.26
N VAL A 361 7.28 -16.53 -14.02
CA VAL A 361 7.15 -15.19 -13.46
C VAL A 361 8.30 -14.98 -12.49
N LEU A 362 9.02 -13.88 -12.67
CA LEU A 362 10.18 -13.50 -11.89
C LEU A 362 9.86 -12.28 -11.03
N ASP A 363 10.10 -12.41 -9.73
CA ASP A 363 10.17 -11.29 -8.80
C ASP A 363 11.62 -10.82 -8.72
N CYS A 364 11.85 -9.65 -9.30
CA CYS A 364 13.14 -8.98 -9.38
C CYS A 364 13.07 -7.57 -8.79
N ASN A 365 12.07 -7.25 -7.98
CA ASN A 365 11.91 -5.90 -7.43
C ASN A 365 12.86 -5.71 -6.24
N ALA A 366 13.76 -4.74 -6.30
CA ALA A 366 14.76 -4.54 -5.24
C ALA A 366 14.09 -4.31 -3.86
N ARG A 367 14.72 -4.84 -2.81
CA ARG A 367 14.15 -4.86 -1.45
C ARG A 367 14.84 -3.89 -0.47
N ALA A 368 15.64 -2.96 -0.98
CA ALA A 368 16.09 -1.79 -0.22
C ALA A 368 14.95 -0.76 -0.14
N ILE A 369 15.04 0.19 0.80
CA ILE A 369 14.09 1.32 0.87
C ILE A 369 14.38 2.35 -0.25
N HIS A 370 13.36 3.11 -0.68
CA HIS A 370 13.44 4.16 -1.71
C HIS A 370 14.06 3.75 -3.07
N THR A 371 13.95 2.47 -3.47
CA THR A 371 14.37 2.00 -4.80
C THR A 371 13.16 1.56 -5.61
N ALA A 372 13.09 2.01 -6.87
CA ALA A 372 12.23 1.44 -7.91
C ALA A 372 13.04 0.56 -8.90
N GLY A 373 14.23 0.11 -8.48
CA GLY A 373 15.17 -0.66 -9.28
C GLY A 373 14.90 -2.16 -9.36
N ALA A 374 15.31 -2.78 -10.47
CA ALA A 374 15.39 -4.23 -10.59
C ALA A 374 16.67 -4.80 -9.92
N GLN A 375 16.54 -5.97 -9.28
CA GLN A 375 17.59 -6.74 -8.63
C GLN A 375 17.36 -8.25 -8.87
N LEU A 376 18.34 -8.96 -9.44
CA LEU A 376 18.27 -10.41 -9.62
C LEU A 376 18.79 -11.14 -8.36
N PHE A 377 17.89 -11.42 -7.42
CA PHE A 377 18.20 -12.21 -6.23
C PHE A 377 18.74 -13.59 -6.57
N THR A 378 19.66 -14.10 -5.74
CA THR A 378 20.22 -15.46 -5.80
C THR A 378 19.11 -16.53 -5.84
N GLU A 379 18.04 -16.34 -5.07
CA GLU A 379 16.87 -17.23 -5.00
C GLU A 379 16.01 -17.16 -6.29
N THR A 380 15.84 -15.98 -6.89
CA THR A 380 15.18 -15.82 -8.20
C THR A 380 16.02 -16.42 -9.32
N LYS A 381 17.35 -16.27 -9.24
CA LYS A 381 18.34 -16.84 -10.17
C LYS A 381 18.35 -18.37 -10.16
N VAL A 382 18.27 -18.98 -8.98
CA VAL A 382 18.08 -20.43 -8.83
C VAL A 382 16.71 -20.86 -9.39
N TRP A 383 15.63 -20.16 -9.05
CA TRP A 383 14.29 -20.46 -9.56
C TRP A 383 14.20 -20.47 -11.09
N LEU A 384 14.81 -19.47 -11.76
CA LEU A 384 14.90 -19.43 -13.21
C LEU A 384 15.64 -20.65 -13.76
N LYS A 385 16.80 -20.99 -13.18
CA LYS A 385 17.64 -22.11 -13.64
C LYS A 385 17.00 -23.49 -13.42
N GLU A 386 16.17 -23.66 -12.39
CA GLU A 386 15.39 -24.90 -12.17
C GLU A 386 14.22 -25.05 -13.15
N ASN A 387 13.67 -23.92 -13.63
CA ASN A 387 12.46 -23.90 -14.44
C ASN A 387 12.70 -23.81 -15.96
N LEU A 388 13.87 -23.37 -16.44
CA LEU A 388 14.23 -23.46 -17.86
C LEU A 388 14.82 -24.84 -18.22
N LYS A 389 14.42 -25.39 -19.39
CA LYS A 389 14.87 -26.70 -19.87
C LYS A 389 15.01 -26.75 -21.40
N GLU A 390 15.91 -27.60 -21.87
CA GLU A 390 16.24 -27.76 -23.28
C GLU A 390 15.01 -28.02 -24.16
N ASN A 391 14.85 -27.20 -25.20
CA ASN A 391 13.71 -27.17 -26.13
C ASN A 391 12.33 -26.82 -25.52
N GLU A 392 12.23 -26.49 -24.22
CA GLU A 392 10.94 -26.16 -23.60
C GLU A 392 10.49 -24.74 -23.99
N ARG A 393 9.31 -24.65 -24.62
CA ARG A 393 8.68 -23.38 -25.04
C ARG A 393 8.30 -22.58 -23.82
N THR A 394 8.93 -21.42 -23.65
CA THR A 394 8.82 -20.62 -22.44
C THR A 394 8.47 -19.16 -22.75
N ILE A 395 7.63 -18.54 -21.92
CA ILE A 395 7.41 -17.09 -21.87
C ILE A 395 7.83 -16.60 -20.48
N LEU A 396 8.54 -15.48 -20.45
CA LEU A 396 9.02 -14.84 -19.21
C LEU A 396 8.22 -13.58 -18.88
N PHE A 397 7.94 -13.38 -17.59
CA PHE A 397 7.42 -12.14 -17.04
C PHE A 397 8.34 -11.66 -15.92
N ALA A 398 8.59 -10.36 -15.88
CA ALA A 398 9.00 -9.61 -14.70
C ALA A 398 8.20 -8.29 -14.71
N HIS A 399 8.12 -7.56 -13.60
CA HIS A 399 7.55 -6.21 -13.64
C HIS A 399 8.46 -5.28 -14.44
N HIS A 400 9.71 -5.08 -14.01
CA HIS A 400 10.73 -4.43 -14.83
C HIS A 400 10.94 -5.17 -16.16
N PRO A 401 10.93 -4.47 -17.31
CA PRO A 401 11.36 -5.06 -18.57
C PRO A 401 12.79 -5.58 -18.46
N ILE A 402 13.05 -6.80 -18.92
CA ILE A 402 14.33 -7.53 -18.75
C ILE A 402 15.41 -7.00 -19.73
N MET A 403 15.69 -5.71 -19.64
CA MET A 403 16.66 -4.95 -20.43
C MET A 403 17.59 -4.14 -19.51
N PHE A 404 18.76 -3.80 -20.04
CA PHE A 404 19.70 -2.91 -19.35
C PHE A 404 19.25 -1.44 -19.51
N SER A 405 19.31 -0.68 -18.41
CA SER A 405 19.12 0.78 -18.38
C SER A 405 20.38 1.46 -17.82
N ALA A 406 20.86 2.53 -18.46
CA ALA A 406 21.84 3.44 -17.85
C ALA A 406 21.92 4.82 -18.54
N SER A 407 22.42 5.82 -17.82
CA SER A 407 22.79 7.12 -18.38
C SER A 407 24.16 7.06 -19.09
N PRO A 408 24.28 7.41 -20.40
CA PRO A 408 25.55 7.25 -21.12
C PRO A 408 26.72 8.15 -20.66
N LYS A 409 26.48 9.24 -19.93
CA LYS A 409 27.50 10.27 -19.63
C LYS A 409 27.38 11.03 -18.31
N VAL A 410 26.29 10.89 -17.54
CA VAL A 410 25.95 11.83 -16.46
C VAL A 410 26.00 11.15 -15.09
N SER A 411 26.99 11.52 -14.26
CA SER A 411 26.98 11.25 -12.82
C SER A 411 25.76 11.95 -12.16
N PRO A 412 25.18 11.39 -11.08
CA PRO A 412 23.85 11.79 -10.55
C PRO A 412 23.72 13.31 -10.31
N PRO A 413 22.52 13.89 -10.52
CA PRO A 413 21.34 13.51 -9.73
C PRO A 413 20.20 12.75 -10.43
N PHE A 414 20.15 12.67 -11.76
CA PHE A 414 18.86 12.56 -12.46
C PHE A 414 18.58 11.25 -13.23
N THR A 415 17.65 10.47 -12.67
CA THR A 415 16.81 9.40 -13.27
C THR A 415 17.43 8.51 -14.36
N GLU A 416 17.98 7.37 -13.96
CA GLU A 416 17.98 6.18 -14.82
C GLU A 416 16.57 5.55 -14.87
N ILE A 417 16.29 4.70 -15.86
CA ILE A 417 14.97 4.05 -16.05
C ILE A 417 14.77 2.91 -15.02
N GLN A 418 15.79 2.57 -14.22
CA GLN A 418 15.73 1.63 -13.11
C GLN A 418 15.29 0.19 -13.47
N CYS A 419 15.47 -0.21 -14.73
CA CYS A 419 15.50 -1.62 -15.14
C CYS A 419 16.77 -2.34 -14.58
N PHE A 420 17.16 -3.46 -15.17
CA PHE A 420 18.24 -4.31 -14.67
C PHE A 420 19.64 -3.74 -14.92
N SER A 421 20.61 -4.15 -14.08
CA SER A 421 22.03 -3.96 -14.35
C SER A 421 22.54 -4.86 -15.49
N LEU A 422 23.65 -4.50 -16.15
CA LEU A 422 24.29 -5.39 -17.13
C LEU A 422 24.62 -6.77 -16.55
N SER A 423 25.09 -6.82 -15.30
CA SER A 423 25.41 -8.06 -14.59
C SER A 423 24.21 -8.99 -14.41
N ASP A 424 23.02 -8.43 -14.17
CA ASP A 424 21.80 -9.22 -14.02
C ASP A 424 21.28 -9.72 -15.38
N ILE A 425 21.35 -8.85 -16.40
CA ILE A 425 21.00 -9.22 -17.78
C ILE A 425 21.92 -10.31 -18.31
N ASP A 426 23.24 -10.20 -18.12
CA ASP A 426 24.20 -11.23 -18.52
C ASP A 426 23.98 -12.54 -17.73
N ALA A 427 23.60 -12.46 -16.45
CA ALA A 427 23.26 -13.64 -15.65
C ALA A 427 21.97 -14.32 -16.12
N ILE A 428 20.90 -13.57 -16.42
CA ILE A 428 19.65 -14.10 -16.98
C ILE A 428 19.92 -14.71 -18.36
N ARG A 429 20.67 -14.00 -19.21
CA ARG A 429 21.08 -14.47 -20.53
C ARG A 429 21.87 -15.78 -20.43
N SER A 430 22.88 -15.87 -19.56
CA SER A 430 23.67 -17.10 -19.37
C SER A 430 22.76 -18.27 -18.99
N ILE A 431 21.78 -18.08 -18.11
CA ILE A 431 20.85 -19.14 -17.71
C ILE A 431 19.93 -19.56 -18.87
N ILE A 432 19.46 -18.60 -19.69
CA ILE A 432 18.68 -18.90 -20.90
C ILE A 432 19.53 -19.69 -21.91
N ASP A 433 20.70 -19.17 -22.28
CA ASP A 433 21.60 -19.77 -23.28
C ASP A 433 22.15 -21.14 -22.80
N GLU A 434 22.48 -21.31 -21.51
CA GLU A 434 22.86 -22.60 -20.89
C GLU A 434 21.71 -23.63 -20.92
N SER A 435 20.49 -23.20 -20.59
CA SER A 435 19.33 -24.09 -20.52
C SER A 435 18.86 -24.59 -21.89
N LYS A 436 19.19 -23.86 -22.96
CA LYS A 436 18.64 -24.04 -24.32
C LYS A 436 17.10 -24.04 -24.34
N ALA A 437 16.46 -23.35 -23.40
CA ALA A 437 15.01 -23.18 -23.41
C ALA A 437 14.58 -22.28 -24.57
N LYS A 438 13.43 -22.58 -25.17
CA LYS A 438 12.91 -21.82 -26.31
C LYS A 438 12.07 -20.66 -25.80
N VAL A 439 12.73 -19.59 -25.37
CA VAL A 439 12.08 -18.36 -24.86
C VAL A 439 11.44 -17.60 -26.03
N LEU A 440 10.11 -17.62 -26.08
CA LEU A 440 9.30 -17.09 -27.19
C LEU A 440 9.05 -15.57 -27.09
N ALA A 441 9.03 -15.03 -25.87
CA ALA A 441 8.95 -13.61 -25.57
C ALA A 441 9.22 -13.37 -24.07
N CYS A 442 9.68 -12.16 -23.75
CA CYS A 442 9.70 -11.58 -22.40
C CYS A 442 8.68 -10.42 -22.32
N PHE A 443 8.05 -10.22 -21.17
CA PHE A 443 7.10 -9.13 -20.93
C PHE A 443 7.46 -8.31 -19.69
N GLY A 444 7.16 -7.00 -19.71
CA GLY A 444 7.29 -6.07 -18.59
C GLY A 444 6.34 -4.86 -18.63
N GLY A 445 6.30 -4.11 -17.53
CA GLY A 445 5.61 -2.84 -17.30
C GLY A 445 6.62 -1.74 -16.93
N HIS A 446 6.48 -1.15 -15.73
CA HIS A 446 7.36 -0.21 -15.00
C HIS A 446 7.60 1.15 -15.66
N THR A 447 7.75 1.17 -16.97
CA THR A 447 8.08 2.35 -17.75
C THR A 447 6.84 3.17 -18.15
N HIS A 448 5.64 2.59 -18.02
CA HIS A 448 4.38 3.09 -18.60
C HIS A 448 4.46 3.29 -20.13
N GLY A 449 5.34 2.56 -20.82
CA GLY A 449 5.55 2.63 -22.26
C GLY A 449 4.78 1.58 -23.06
N ASN A 450 4.75 1.71 -24.38
CA ASN A 450 4.11 0.76 -25.29
C ASN A 450 5.01 0.51 -26.50
N PHE A 451 5.97 -0.41 -26.33
CA PHE A 451 7.00 -0.68 -27.32
C PHE A 451 7.48 -2.14 -27.26
N VAL A 452 8.26 -2.52 -28.25
CA VAL A 452 8.91 -3.83 -28.35
C VAL A 452 10.40 -3.61 -28.57
N ALA A 453 11.20 -3.99 -27.58
CA ALA A 453 12.65 -4.05 -27.72
C ALA A 453 13.02 -5.42 -28.31
N ALA A 454 13.15 -5.48 -29.63
CA ALA A 454 13.64 -6.65 -30.35
C ALA A 454 15.08 -7.05 -29.91
N PRO A 455 15.56 -8.25 -30.25
CA PRO A 455 16.98 -8.58 -30.11
C PRO A 455 17.87 -7.51 -30.76
N GLU A 456 19.01 -7.21 -30.14
CA GLU A 456 19.93 -6.12 -30.55
C GLU A 456 19.36 -4.69 -30.44
N TYR A 457 18.17 -4.48 -29.86
CA TYR A 457 17.66 -3.14 -29.55
C TYR A 457 18.63 -2.38 -28.64
N ASP A 458 19.10 -1.22 -29.11
CA ASP A 458 20.01 -0.34 -28.38
C ASP A 458 19.56 1.10 -28.59
N PHE A 459 18.99 1.72 -27.56
CA PHE A 459 18.51 3.10 -27.57
C PHE A 459 19.35 3.93 -26.62
N ALA A 460 19.86 5.08 -27.11
CA ALA A 460 20.53 6.07 -26.28
C ALA A 460 20.15 7.47 -26.76
N LYS A 461 19.71 8.34 -25.85
CA LYS A 461 19.38 9.74 -26.13
C LYS A 461 19.91 10.65 -25.01
N GLU A 462 20.68 11.65 -25.42
CA GLU A 462 21.11 12.76 -24.57
C GLU A 462 20.13 13.93 -24.76
N ILE A 463 19.65 14.48 -23.65
CA ILE A 463 18.58 15.48 -23.59
C ILE A 463 19.11 16.69 -22.80
N TYR A 464 18.91 17.88 -23.36
CA TYR A 464 19.36 19.15 -22.81
C TYR A 464 18.17 20.10 -22.73
N GLU A 465 17.67 20.39 -21.53
CA GLU A 465 16.52 21.27 -21.32
C GLU A 465 16.83 22.42 -20.35
N GLU A 466 16.15 23.55 -20.53
CA GLU A 466 16.28 24.75 -19.71
C GLU A 466 14.94 25.02 -19.02
N ILE A 467 14.74 24.41 -17.85
CA ILE A 467 13.52 24.47 -17.07
C ILE A 467 13.46 25.79 -16.30
N GLU A 468 12.33 26.49 -16.39
CA GLU A 468 12.05 27.70 -15.62
C GLU A 468 11.35 27.33 -14.31
N ILE A 469 12.11 27.35 -13.21
CA ILE A 469 11.63 26.98 -11.88
C ILE A 469 11.03 28.21 -11.20
N PRO A 470 9.77 28.17 -10.70
CA PRO A 470 9.17 29.29 -9.99
C PRO A 470 10.06 29.81 -8.85
N LYS A 471 10.19 31.13 -8.74
CA LYS A 471 11.06 31.87 -7.77
C LYS A 471 12.59 31.65 -7.92
N ILE A 472 13.05 30.56 -8.55
CA ILE A 472 14.48 30.23 -8.72
C ILE A 472 15.01 30.65 -10.10
N GLY A 473 14.14 30.72 -11.12
CA GLY A 473 14.48 31.10 -12.49
C GLY A 473 14.94 29.92 -13.34
N LYS A 474 15.66 30.21 -14.44
CA LYS A 474 16.04 29.19 -15.42
C LYS A 474 17.28 28.39 -15.01
N LYS A 475 17.14 27.07 -14.95
CA LYS A 475 18.22 26.10 -14.76
C LYS A 475 18.31 25.18 -15.98
N LYS A 476 19.54 24.91 -16.42
CA LYS A 476 19.80 23.87 -17.41
C LYS A 476 20.00 22.52 -16.71
N PHE A 477 19.45 21.48 -17.32
CA PHE A 477 19.57 20.10 -16.91
C PHE A 477 20.01 19.26 -18.10
N GLU A 478 20.92 18.31 -17.86
CA GLU A 478 21.46 17.39 -18.86
C GLU A 478 21.11 15.96 -18.42
N TRP A 479 20.39 15.23 -19.26
CA TRP A 479 19.85 13.90 -18.94
C TRP A 479 20.33 12.89 -19.99
N GLY A 480 20.68 11.69 -19.54
CA GLY A 480 21.04 10.57 -20.40
C GLY A 480 20.06 9.42 -20.22
N LEU A 481 19.30 9.09 -21.27
CA LEU A 481 18.41 7.92 -21.26
C LEU A 481 18.96 6.85 -22.20
N GLY A 482 19.40 5.73 -21.65
CA GLY A 482 19.86 4.55 -22.37
C GLY A 482 19.08 3.30 -21.98
N ALA A 483 18.61 2.52 -22.97
CA ALA A 483 17.86 1.29 -22.76
C ALA A 483 18.23 0.26 -23.85
N SER A 484 18.58 -0.97 -23.47
CA SER A 484 19.04 -1.97 -24.44
C SER A 484 18.70 -3.43 -24.11
N ASN A 485 18.23 -4.16 -25.12
CA ASN A 485 17.96 -5.59 -25.05
C ASN A 485 19.25 -6.37 -25.42
N LYS A 486 19.79 -7.14 -24.47
CA LYS A 486 20.92 -8.06 -24.71
C LYS A 486 20.49 -9.53 -24.73
N LEU A 487 19.20 -9.84 -24.70
CA LEU A 487 18.62 -11.18 -24.86
C LEU A 487 18.41 -11.53 -26.34
N ASN A 488 18.38 -12.83 -26.64
CA ASN A 488 18.13 -13.36 -27.98
C ASN A 488 16.61 -13.50 -28.30
N THR A 489 15.75 -12.71 -27.64
CA THR A 489 14.28 -12.78 -27.74
C THR A 489 13.65 -11.38 -27.58
N ASP A 490 12.42 -11.18 -28.05
CA ASP A 490 11.70 -9.91 -27.94
C ASP A 490 11.30 -9.61 -26.49
N ILE A 491 11.51 -8.36 -26.05
CA ILE A 491 10.96 -7.82 -24.79
C ILE A 491 9.80 -6.88 -25.15
N VAL A 492 8.61 -7.16 -24.63
CA VAL A 492 7.36 -6.49 -24.97
C VAL A 492 6.78 -5.76 -23.76
N ILE A 493 6.59 -4.45 -23.89
CA ILE A 493 6.14 -3.56 -22.80
C ILE A 493 4.72 -3.10 -23.10
N THR A 494 3.82 -3.09 -22.11
CA THR A 494 2.40 -2.73 -22.28
C THR A 494 2.11 -1.38 -21.63
N GLU A 495 1.22 -0.57 -22.23
CA GLU A 495 0.86 0.72 -21.64
C GLU A 495 0.18 0.53 -20.28
N ALA A 496 0.53 1.40 -19.34
CA ALA A 496 0.01 1.40 -17.99
C ALA A 496 -1.51 1.66 -17.93
N VAL A 497 -2.17 1.12 -16.90
CA VAL A 497 -3.56 1.48 -16.57
C VAL A 497 -3.61 2.84 -15.87
N CYS A 498 -2.63 3.18 -15.02
CA CYS A 498 -2.34 4.55 -14.60
C CYS A 498 -1.29 5.17 -15.53
N ARG A 499 -1.71 6.11 -16.37
CA ARG A 499 -0.84 6.87 -17.29
C ARG A 499 -0.58 8.29 -16.78
N GLU A 500 -1.23 8.66 -15.67
CA GLU A 500 -1.30 10.01 -15.13
C GLU A 500 -0.13 10.35 -14.18
N SER A 501 0.64 9.35 -13.72
CA SER A 501 1.91 9.53 -12.97
C SER A 501 2.91 10.42 -13.71
N ILE A 502 2.97 10.31 -15.03
CA ILE A 502 3.93 11.00 -15.91
C ILE A 502 3.43 12.36 -16.39
N ARG A 503 2.14 12.69 -16.19
CA ARG A 503 1.51 13.93 -16.71
C ARG A 503 2.11 15.21 -16.10
N TRP A 504 2.83 15.08 -14.98
CA TRP A 504 3.51 16.16 -14.25
C TRP A 504 4.83 16.60 -14.89
N TRP A 505 5.43 15.79 -15.76
CA TRP A 505 6.49 16.25 -16.66
C TRP A 505 5.86 17.13 -17.75
N LYS A 506 5.64 18.41 -17.42
CA LYS A 506 5.21 19.49 -18.34
C LYS A 506 6.12 19.66 -19.57
N TRP A 507 7.28 19.02 -19.54
CA TRP A 507 8.29 18.91 -20.59
C TRP A 507 8.21 17.54 -21.27
N SER A 508 7.02 17.17 -21.74
CA SER A 508 6.74 15.84 -22.29
C SER A 508 7.42 15.63 -23.65
N ILE A 509 8.64 15.06 -23.66
CA ILE A 509 9.43 14.80 -24.87
C ILE A 509 8.72 13.73 -25.74
N PRO A 510 8.13 14.05 -26.91
CA PRO A 510 7.21 13.14 -27.63
C PRO A 510 7.90 11.97 -28.36
N GLU A 511 9.18 11.76 -28.12
CA GLU A 511 10.09 10.93 -28.91
C GLU A 511 10.72 9.79 -28.10
N LEU A 512 10.25 9.55 -26.86
CA LEU A 512 10.71 8.48 -25.99
C LEU A 512 9.74 7.28 -26.09
N PRO A 513 10.14 6.14 -26.69
CA PRO A 513 9.26 4.97 -26.83
C PRO A 513 8.91 4.32 -25.48
N LEU A 514 9.65 4.71 -24.43
CA LEU A 514 9.51 4.24 -23.06
C LEU A 514 8.24 4.76 -22.36
N ARG A 515 7.49 5.70 -22.93
CA ARG A 515 6.31 6.32 -22.27
C ARG A 515 5.21 6.58 -23.29
N THR A 516 3.98 6.12 -23.02
CA THR A 516 2.83 6.38 -23.92
C THR A 516 1.55 6.68 -23.14
N VAL A 517 0.61 7.39 -23.78
CA VAL A 517 -0.62 7.92 -23.16
C VAL A 517 -1.86 7.67 -24.04
N THR A 518 -1.80 6.64 -24.89
CA THR A 518 -2.81 6.31 -25.92
C THR A 518 -4.14 5.84 -25.33
N GLY A 519 -4.12 5.20 -24.16
CA GLY A 519 -5.22 4.45 -23.57
C GLY A 519 -5.24 2.95 -23.91
N ASP A 520 -4.23 2.44 -24.63
CA ASP A 520 -4.09 1.05 -25.08
C ASP A 520 -3.61 0.10 -23.95
N CYS A 521 -4.21 0.25 -22.77
CA CYS A 521 -3.80 -0.38 -21.50
C CYS A 521 -4.15 -1.88 -21.34
N ILE A 522 -4.65 -2.54 -22.40
CA ILE A 522 -4.76 -4.00 -22.46
C ILE A 522 -4.00 -4.51 -23.69
N ARG A 523 -3.01 -5.38 -23.47
CA ARG A 523 -2.35 -6.15 -24.54
C ARG A 523 -2.92 -7.56 -24.62
N ILE A 524 -3.32 -7.99 -25.82
CA ILE A 524 -3.88 -9.32 -26.07
C ILE A 524 -2.86 -10.20 -26.76
N ILE A 525 -2.31 -11.14 -25.99
CA ILE A 525 -1.32 -12.10 -26.47
C ILE A 525 -2.07 -13.29 -27.08
N THR A 526 -1.90 -13.53 -28.37
CA THR A 526 -2.54 -14.64 -29.10
C THR A 526 -1.49 -15.69 -29.46
N VAL A 527 -1.72 -16.91 -29.01
CA VAL A 527 -0.77 -18.03 -29.14
C VAL A 527 -1.30 -19.03 -30.15
N ARG A 528 -0.43 -19.46 -31.07
CA ARG A 528 -0.71 -20.52 -32.03
C ARG A 528 0.51 -21.41 -32.23
N GLY A 529 0.64 -22.42 -31.37
CA GLY A 529 1.74 -23.37 -31.38
C GLY A 529 3.03 -22.73 -30.87
N GLU A 530 3.88 -22.27 -31.79
CA GLU A 530 5.11 -21.53 -31.48
C GLU A 530 4.99 -20.04 -31.76
N LYS A 531 4.03 -19.61 -32.59
CA LYS A 531 3.83 -18.19 -32.84
C LYS A 531 3.14 -17.56 -31.63
N VAL A 532 3.83 -16.62 -31.00
CA VAL A 532 3.23 -15.65 -30.08
C VAL A 532 2.98 -14.37 -30.89
N ASP A 533 1.76 -13.84 -30.81
CA ASP A 533 1.37 -12.59 -31.44
C ASP A 533 0.91 -11.61 -30.36
N TYR A 534 1.67 -10.54 -30.18
CA TYR A 534 1.51 -9.56 -29.10
C TYR A 534 1.22 -8.15 -29.63
N ALA A 535 0.97 -8.01 -30.93
CA ALA A 535 0.70 -6.73 -31.60
C ALA A 535 -0.72 -6.21 -31.36
N ARG A 536 -1.66 -7.05 -30.87
CA ARG A 536 -3.03 -6.62 -30.55
C ARG A 536 -3.04 -5.86 -29.21
N LEU A 537 -3.42 -4.60 -29.31
CA LEU A 537 -3.69 -3.68 -28.23
C LEU A 537 -5.19 -3.32 -28.24
N GLU A 538 -5.74 -2.99 -27.08
CA GLU A 538 -7.16 -2.67 -26.92
C GLU A 538 -7.35 -1.47 -26.00
N ASN A 539 -8.10 -0.49 -26.49
CA ASN A 539 -8.25 0.82 -25.86
C ASN A 539 -9.56 0.89 -25.08
N VAL A 540 -9.49 0.77 -23.75
CA VAL A 540 -10.66 0.97 -22.87
C VAL A 540 -10.90 2.47 -22.60
N LYS A 541 -9.84 3.29 -22.68
CA LYS A 541 -9.89 4.73 -22.43
C LYS A 541 -10.75 5.51 -23.44
N GLY A 542 -11.03 4.94 -24.62
CA GLY A 542 -12.00 5.45 -25.58
C GLY A 542 -13.46 5.48 -25.08
N THR A 543 -13.71 5.05 -23.84
CA THR A 543 -14.99 5.18 -23.13
C THR A 543 -14.97 6.22 -22.00
N GLU A 544 -13.83 6.89 -21.77
CA GLU A 544 -13.70 7.96 -20.77
C GLU A 544 -14.08 9.34 -21.34
N PRO A 545 -14.60 10.26 -20.52
CA PRO A 545 -14.81 11.65 -20.92
C PRO A 545 -13.49 12.37 -21.20
N SER A 546 -13.56 13.54 -21.83
CA SER A 546 -12.39 14.40 -22.09
C SER A 546 -11.93 15.23 -20.89
N ASN A 547 -12.75 15.28 -19.83
CA ASN A 547 -12.40 15.79 -18.51
C ASN A 547 -12.87 14.76 -17.48
N LEU A 548 -11.98 14.27 -16.63
CA LEU A 548 -12.28 13.34 -15.55
C LEU A 548 -12.55 14.12 -14.24
N PRO A 549 -13.49 13.69 -13.39
CA PRO A 549 -13.75 14.38 -12.14
C PRO A 549 -12.52 14.33 -11.22
N PRO A 550 -12.22 15.42 -10.49
CA PRO A 550 -11.08 15.47 -9.59
C PRO A 550 -11.25 14.51 -8.41
N ILE A 551 -10.13 14.12 -7.80
CA ILE A 551 -10.05 13.53 -6.48
C ILE A 551 -10.21 14.63 -5.42
N SER A 552 -10.92 14.30 -4.35
CA SER A 552 -10.97 15.10 -3.12
C SER A 552 -10.54 14.27 -1.93
N TYR A 553 -9.65 14.83 -1.11
CA TYR A 553 -9.22 14.30 0.18
C TYR A 553 -8.97 15.48 1.15
N PHE A 554 -9.00 15.26 2.47
CA PHE A 554 -8.64 16.29 3.46
C PHE A 554 -8.03 15.74 4.75
N THR A 555 -7.21 16.58 5.40
CA THR A 555 -6.66 16.40 6.76
C THR A 555 -7.07 17.57 7.66
N TYR A 556 -6.84 17.44 8.97
CA TYR A 556 -7.16 18.50 9.94
C TYR A 556 -6.27 18.51 11.18
N ARG A 557 -6.07 19.69 11.79
CA ARG A 557 -5.32 19.86 13.03
C ARG A 557 -5.75 21.02 13.94
N PRO A 558 -5.48 20.94 15.26
CA PRO A 558 -5.04 19.75 16.01
C PRO A 558 -6.12 18.65 16.06
N LYS A 559 -5.72 17.42 16.39
CA LYS A 559 -6.65 16.29 16.56
C LYS A 559 -7.56 16.51 17.78
N ASP A 560 -7.04 17.05 18.88
CA ASP A 560 -7.73 17.04 20.19
C ASP A 560 -8.30 18.38 20.67
N THR A 561 -8.23 19.45 19.87
CA THR A 561 -8.77 20.78 20.25
C THR A 561 -10.06 21.15 19.51
N ARG A 562 -10.79 22.14 20.03
CA ARG A 562 -11.98 22.75 19.39
C ARG A 562 -11.65 23.62 18.17
N ASN A 563 -10.48 24.27 18.18
CA ASN A 563 -10.00 25.16 17.13
C ASN A 563 -9.20 24.38 16.10
N LYS A 564 -9.86 23.95 15.01
CA LYS A 564 -9.25 23.13 13.96
C LYS A 564 -8.97 23.92 12.69
N LYS A 565 -7.93 23.54 11.97
CA LYS A 565 -7.61 23.94 10.62
C LYS A 565 -7.77 22.70 9.75
N PHE A 566 -8.52 22.84 8.66
CA PHE A 566 -8.68 21.83 7.63
C PHE A 566 -7.83 22.21 6.43
N THR A 567 -7.29 21.22 5.73
CA THR A 567 -6.59 21.42 4.46
C THR A 567 -7.05 20.38 3.45
N ALA A 568 -7.42 20.82 2.25
CA ALA A 568 -7.90 19.99 1.14
C ALA A 568 -6.78 19.59 0.20
N PHE A 569 -6.94 18.43 -0.42
CA PHE A 569 -6.06 17.84 -1.41
C PHE A 569 -6.91 17.63 -2.65
N PRO A 570 -6.93 18.60 -3.57
CA PRO A 570 -7.30 18.29 -4.94
C PRO A 570 -6.25 17.31 -5.48
N TYR A 571 -6.69 16.41 -6.34
CA TYR A 571 -5.84 15.91 -7.42
C TYR A 571 -6.72 15.91 -8.67
N ASP A 572 -6.23 16.52 -9.74
CA ASP A 572 -6.96 16.61 -11.00
C ASP A 572 -6.27 15.69 -12.03
N PRO A 573 -6.97 14.67 -12.59
CA PRO A 573 -6.38 13.80 -13.60
C PRO A 573 -6.10 14.52 -14.93
N ASP A 574 -6.78 15.64 -15.21
CA ASP A 574 -6.79 16.31 -16.52
C ASP A 574 -6.34 17.78 -16.52
N GLY A 575 -6.84 18.58 -15.58
CA GLY A 575 -6.67 20.02 -15.45
C GLY A 575 -5.63 20.44 -14.40
N TYR A 576 -5.91 21.54 -13.66
CA TYR A 576 -4.96 22.14 -12.73
C TYR A 576 -5.55 22.41 -11.32
N PRO A 577 -4.82 22.06 -10.23
CA PRO A 577 -5.26 22.24 -8.85
C PRO A 577 -5.55 23.70 -8.43
N GLU A 578 -4.93 24.67 -9.11
CA GLU A 578 -5.11 26.11 -8.85
C GLU A 578 -6.45 26.63 -9.42
N GLU A 579 -7.10 25.87 -10.29
CA GLU A 579 -8.39 26.22 -10.93
C GLU A 579 -9.59 25.58 -10.19
N CYS A 580 -9.33 24.79 -9.14
CA CYS A 580 -10.34 24.05 -8.38
C CYS A 580 -11.14 24.91 -7.37
N GLU A 581 -12.46 24.69 -7.32
CA GLU A 581 -13.38 25.22 -6.31
C GLU A 581 -13.63 24.19 -5.18
N TYR A 582 -13.60 24.65 -3.92
CA TYR A 582 -13.70 23.78 -2.73
C TYR A 582 -15.09 23.85 -2.09
N LEU A 583 -15.76 22.69 -1.95
CA LEU A 583 -17.13 22.55 -1.46
C LEU A 583 -17.14 21.83 -0.10
N TRP A 584 -16.86 22.58 0.97
CA TRP A 584 -16.81 22.08 2.35
C TRP A 584 -18.17 22.08 3.07
N ASP A 585 -18.41 21.04 3.87
CA ASP A 585 -19.32 21.02 5.02
C ASP A 585 -18.59 20.49 6.26
N PHE A 586 -18.63 21.24 7.37
CA PHE A 586 -17.94 20.93 8.62
C PHE A 586 -18.86 20.29 9.68
N GLY A 587 -20.03 19.77 9.29
CA GLY A 587 -20.91 18.98 10.18
C GLY A 587 -21.50 19.73 11.38
N GLY A 588 -21.38 21.06 11.41
CA GLY A 588 -21.74 21.92 12.54
C GLY A 588 -20.60 22.80 13.07
N GLY A 589 -19.35 22.59 12.63
CA GLY A 589 -18.23 23.51 12.90
C GLY A 589 -18.42 24.87 12.23
N VAL A 590 -17.99 25.95 12.90
CA VAL A 590 -18.14 27.33 12.43
C VAL A 590 -16.86 27.80 11.73
N PRO A 591 -16.85 28.01 10.39
CA PRO A 591 -15.66 28.49 9.70
C PRO A 591 -15.33 29.95 10.09
N LYS A 592 -14.06 30.17 10.42
CA LYS A 592 -13.46 31.47 10.80
C LYS A 592 -12.73 32.15 9.63
N THR A 593 -12.49 31.42 8.55
CA THR A 593 -11.91 31.93 7.29
C THR A 593 -12.85 31.64 6.12
N ASP A 594 -12.54 32.21 4.95
CA ASP A 594 -13.30 31.95 3.72
C ASP A 594 -13.38 30.45 3.39
N LYS A 595 -14.61 29.93 3.37
CA LYS A 595 -14.87 28.50 3.14
C LYS A 595 -14.75 28.05 1.68
N THR A 596 -14.42 28.93 0.73
CA THR A 596 -14.12 28.53 -0.66
C THR A 596 -12.64 28.23 -0.89
N LYS A 597 -11.82 28.25 0.18
CA LYS A 597 -10.36 28.08 0.10
C LYS A 597 -9.92 26.65 0.41
N ARG A 598 -8.73 26.32 -0.13
CA ARG A 598 -8.03 25.04 0.08
C ARG A 598 -7.75 24.74 1.56
N SER A 599 -7.52 25.76 2.40
CA SER A 599 -7.37 25.59 3.84
C SER A 599 -8.32 26.52 4.60
N VAL A 600 -8.99 26.00 5.61
CA VAL A 600 -10.07 26.67 6.35
C VAL A 600 -9.89 26.46 7.85
N ARG A 601 -9.90 27.54 8.65
CA ARG A 601 -9.98 27.44 10.12
C ARG A 601 -11.43 27.37 10.56
N VAL A 602 -11.74 26.50 11.52
CA VAL A 602 -13.08 26.11 11.97
C VAL A 602 -13.07 25.92 13.48
N GLU A 603 -14.08 26.44 14.16
CA GLU A 603 -14.29 26.27 15.61
C GLU A 603 -15.48 25.35 15.88
N TYR A 604 -15.29 24.36 16.76
CA TYR A 604 -16.34 23.47 17.23
C TYR A 604 -16.77 23.85 18.65
N LEU A 605 -17.97 24.38 18.80
CA LEU A 605 -18.46 24.94 20.08
C LEU A 605 -18.70 23.88 21.17
N ARG A 606 -18.67 22.58 20.85
CA ARG A 606 -18.91 21.47 21.78
C ARG A 606 -17.95 20.31 21.48
N LYS A 607 -17.71 19.46 22.50
CA LYS A 607 -17.04 18.17 22.32
C LYS A 607 -17.96 17.16 21.63
N GLY A 608 -17.38 16.21 20.92
CA GLY A 608 -18.08 15.15 20.18
C GLY A 608 -17.49 14.89 18.79
N ASP A 609 -18.12 13.96 18.06
CA ASP A 609 -17.71 13.57 16.72
C ASP A 609 -18.53 14.26 15.64
N TYR A 610 -17.85 14.85 14.67
CA TYR A 610 -18.44 15.64 13.58
C TYR A 610 -18.08 15.05 12.22
N THR A 611 -19.08 14.71 11.40
CA THR A 611 -18.83 14.30 10.01
C THR A 611 -18.50 15.55 9.18
N THR A 612 -17.21 15.74 8.84
CA THR A 612 -16.80 16.76 7.86
C THR A 612 -16.71 16.12 6.49
N THR A 613 -17.17 16.83 5.46
CA THR A 613 -17.15 16.38 4.07
C THR A 613 -16.59 17.44 3.13
N LEU A 614 -16.07 16.96 2.00
CA LEU A 614 -15.50 17.77 0.93
C LEU A 614 -15.92 17.20 -0.42
N MET A 615 -16.34 18.07 -1.32
CA MET A 615 -16.21 17.85 -2.77
C MET A 615 -15.29 18.93 -3.36
N ILE A 616 -14.67 18.62 -4.47
CA ILE A 616 -13.86 19.54 -5.26
C ILE A 616 -14.45 19.59 -6.66
N LYS A 617 -14.50 20.78 -7.25
CA LYS A 617 -14.94 20.99 -8.63
C LYS A 617 -13.78 21.60 -9.42
N ASP A 618 -13.49 21.07 -10.59
CA ASP A 618 -12.40 21.58 -11.45
C ASP A 618 -12.81 22.84 -12.25
N GLY A 619 -11.86 23.32 -13.08
CA GLY A 619 -12.02 24.50 -13.93
C GLY A 619 -12.93 24.31 -15.14
N ASP A 620 -13.03 23.09 -15.68
CA ASP A 620 -13.86 22.74 -16.85
C ASP A 620 -15.31 22.37 -16.46
N GLY A 621 -15.53 21.97 -15.20
CA GLY A 621 -16.83 21.92 -14.53
C GLY A 621 -17.20 20.60 -13.85
N GLU A 622 -16.38 19.53 -13.91
CA GLU A 622 -16.70 18.26 -13.26
C GLU A 622 -16.44 18.30 -11.74
N ILE A 623 -17.05 17.38 -11.00
CA ILE A 623 -17.10 17.38 -9.54
C ILE A 623 -16.65 16.02 -8.99
N SER A 624 -15.79 16.04 -7.98
CA SER A 624 -15.34 14.85 -7.25
C SER A 624 -16.50 14.09 -6.60
N LYS A 625 -16.24 12.84 -6.23
CA LYS A 625 -17.10 12.17 -5.25
C LYS A 625 -16.94 12.83 -3.87
N LEU A 626 -17.93 12.63 -3.01
CA LEU A 626 -17.94 13.18 -1.66
C LEU A 626 -16.95 12.43 -0.76
N PHE A 627 -15.82 13.06 -0.43
CA PHE A 627 -14.93 12.55 0.62
C PHE A 627 -15.47 12.96 1.99
N SER A 628 -15.32 12.08 2.98
CA SER A 628 -15.91 12.25 4.32
C SER A 628 -15.00 11.65 5.38
N ARG A 629 -14.72 12.40 6.45
CA ARG A 629 -13.96 11.92 7.61
C ARG A 629 -14.64 12.35 8.91
N THR A 630 -14.60 11.47 9.92
CA THR A 630 -15.00 11.83 11.29
C THR A 630 -13.96 12.74 11.92
N VAL A 631 -14.43 13.84 12.51
CA VAL A 631 -13.64 14.84 13.21
C VAL A 631 -14.01 14.79 14.69
N THR A 632 -13.18 14.14 15.49
CA THR A 632 -13.35 14.13 16.94
C THR A 632 -12.91 15.48 17.52
N VAL A 633 -13.71 16.01 18.44
CA VAL A 633 -13.41 17.22 19.22
C VAL A 633 -13.35 16.82 20.69
N ARG A 634 -12.14 16.74 21.24
CA ARG A 634 -11.91 16.57 22.68
C ARG A 634 -11.87 17.93 23.40
N SER A 635 -11.75 17.88 24.71
CA SER A 635 -11.51 19.02 25.60
C SER A 635 -10.22 18.79 26.38
N ARG A 636 -9.25 19.70 26.25
CA ARG A 636 -7.96 19.71 26.96
C ARG A 636 -7.91 20.93 27.86
N PHE A 637 -7.39 20.78 29.07
CA PHE A 637 -6.95 21.91 29.89
C PHE A 637 -5.66 21.56 30.64
N GLU A 638 -4.93 22.59 31.04
CA GLU A 638 -3.65 22.48 31.74
C GLU A 638 -3.73 23.27 33.04
N ILE A 639 -3.19 22.69 34.12
CA ILE A 639 -2.89 23.39 35.37
C ILE A 639 -1.42 23.77 35.29
N LYS A 640 -1.11 25.03 35.53
CA LYS A 640 0.26 25.58 35.44
C LYS A 640 0.58 26.32 36.70
N LEU A 641 1.70 25.99 37.30
CA LEU A 641 2.30 26.78 38.34
C LEU A 641 3.38 27.66 37.71
N TRP A 642 3.54 28.86 38.25
CA TRP A 642 4.59 29.79 37.87
C TRP A 642 5.20 30.35 39.15
N PRO A 643 6.51 30.21 39.38
CA PRO A 643 7.15 30.80 40.52
C PRO A 643 7.29 32.31 40.34
N GLY A 644 7.38 33.03 41.46
CA GLY A 644 7.68 34.47 41.50
C GLY A 644 9.15 34.76 41.82
N GLY A 645 10.03 33.78 41.66
CA GLY A 645 11.44 33.82 42.05
C GLY A 645 12.15 32.49 41.81
N TRP A 646 13.39 32.37 42.27
CA TRP A 646 14.35 31.29 41.96
C TRP A 646 14.07 29.94 42.66
N PHE A 647 12.82 29.49 42.71
CA PHE A 647 12.41 28.18 43.24
C PHE A 647 11.01 27.86 42.71
N ASP A 648 10.73 26.61 42.34
CA ASP A 648 9.39 26.16 41.92
C ASP A 648 8.77 25.19 42.97
N PRO A 649 7.47 25.31 43.34
CA PRO A 649 6.84 24.40 44.30
C PRO A 649 6.06 23.26 43.63
N ASP A 650 6.35 22.01 43.95
CA ASP A 650 5.67 20.85 43.35
C ASP A 650 4.12 20.91 43.44
N LEU A 651 3.46 20.35 42.42
CA LEU A 651 2.01 20.13 42.41
C LEU A 651 1.62 18.71 42.88
N ILE A 652 0.53 18.63 43.64
CA ILE A 652 -0.26 17.39 43.81
C ILE A 652 -1.67 17.65 43.24
N VAL A 653 -2.07 16.87 42.25
CA VAL A 653 -3.40 16.96 41.62
C VAL A 653 -4.15 15.64 41.83
N ILE A 654 -5.32 15.72 42.46
CA ILE A 654 -6.25 14.60 42.62
C ILE A 654 -7.42 14.79 41.66
N ASP A 655 -7.76 13.78 40.88
CA ASP A 655 -8.88 13.82 39.92
C ASP A 655 -10.24 13.44 40.56
N PRO A 656 -11.36 13.60 39.83
CA PRO A 656 -12.71 13.24 40.33
C PRO A 656 -12.94 11.76 40.67
N GLU A 657 -12.03 10.85 40.27
CA GLU A 657 -12.09 9.42 40.57
C GLU A 657 -11.14 9.01 41.72
N GLY A 658 -10.29 9.94 42.18
CA GLY A 658 -9.33 9.74 43.26
C GLY A 658 -7.93 9.32 42.81
N PHE A 659 -7.59 9.43 41.51
CA PHE A 659 -6.21 9.25 41.05
C PHE A 659 -5.38 10.47 41.48
N VAL A 660 -4.27 10.20 42.17
CA VAL A 660 -3.35 11.22 42.68
C VAL A 660 -2.12 11.26 41.77
N LEU A 661 -1.92 12.38 41.08
CA LEU A 661 -0.70 12.69 40.35
C LEU A 661 0.23 13.54 41.22
N THR A 662 1.52 13.20 41.19
CA THR A 662 2.63 13.98 41.74
C THR A 662 3.82 13.92 40.77
N LYS A 663 4.79 14.81 40.96
CA LYS A 663 6.11 14.82 40.29
C LYS A 663 6.76 13.43 40.24
N ASP A 664 6.91 12.78 41.41
CA ASP A 664 7.41 11.40 41.57
C ASP A 664 6.64 10.32 40.77
N VAL A 665 5.37 10.55 40.44
CA VAL A 665 4.50 9.60 39.74
C VAL A 665 4.57 9.79 38.22
N GLY A 666 4.75 11.02 37.74
CA GLY A 666 4.88 11.38 36.33
C GLY A 666 3.58 11.28 35.51
N GLU A 667 2.83 10.18 35.62
CA GLU A 667 1.59 9.95 34.87
C GLU A 667 0.56 9.10 35.62
N VAL A 668 -0.72 9.46 35.49
CA VAL A 668 -1.88 8.66 35.92
C VAL A 668 -2.96 8.67 34.81
N PRO A 669 -3.95 7.76 34.81
CA PRO A 669 -4.95 7.66 33.75
C PRO A 669 -5.71 8.99 33.47
N GLY A 670 -5.28 9.67 32.40
CA GLY A 670 -5.84 10.94 31.93
C GLY A 670 -5.05 12.21 32.28
N MET A 671 -3.94 12.11 33.05
CA MET A 671 -3.14 13.27 33.49
C MET A 671 -1.63 12.97 33.51
N SER A 672 -0.81 13.91 33.02
CA SER A 672 0.66 13.84 33.07
C SER A 672 1.28 15.07 33.72
N TYR A 673 2.41 14.87 34.37
CA TYR A 673 3.26 15.89 34.97
C TYR A 673 4.40 16.22 33.99
N ILE A 674 4.73 17.50 33.79
CA ILE A 674 5.65 17.97 32.74
C ILE A 674 6.53 19.10 33.30
N GLU A 675 7.85 19.01 33.06
CA GLU A 675 8.89 19.91 33.59
C GLU A 675 9.85 20.37 32.46
N GLU A 676 9.33 20.61 31.25
CA GLU A 676 10.15 20.83 30.04
C GLU A 676 10.10 22.26 29.48
N LEU A 677 9.36 23.16 30.11
CA LEU A 677 9.05 24.49 29.55
C LEU A 677 9.30 25.62 30.56
N ASP A 678 10.30 26.45 30.26
CA ASP A 678 10.41 27.83 30.76
C ASP A 678 9.33 28.67 30.04
N ILE A 679 8.17 28.85 30.68
CA ILE A 679 7.06 29.68 30.19
C ILE A 679 7.22 31.12 30.71
N ASN A 680 7.74 31.28 31.93
CA ASN A 680 7.82 32.57 32.61
C ASN A 680 8.99 33.46 32.10
N GLY A 681 10.08 32.85 31.64
CA GLY A 681 11.25 33.47 31.01
C GLY A 681 12.44 33.71 31.96
N ASP A 682 12.52 33.01 33.10
CA ASP A 682 13.62 33.14 34.06
C ASP A 682 14.81 32.20 33.79
N GLY A 683 14.58 31.11 33.05
CA GLY A 683 15.59 30.13 32.63
C GLY A 683 15.50 28.76 33.30
N GLU A 684 14.59 28.54 34.25
CA GLU A 684 14.27 27.21 34.81
C GLU A 684 12.93 26.69 34.24
N PRO A 685 12.63 25.38 34.26
CA PRO A 685 11.35 24.85 33.79
C PRO A 685 10.23 25.04 34.82
N ASP A 686 9.03 25.42 34.38
CA ASP A 686 7.83 25.55 35.23
C ASP A 686 7.09 24.19 35.42
N ASP A 687 6.55 23.95 36.63
CA ASP A 687 5.72 22.80 37.02
C ASP A 687 4.32 22.81 36.32
N ILE A 688 4.07 21.84 35.42
CA ILE A 688 2.83 21.73 34.63
C ILE A 688 2.14 20.38 34.85
N VAL A 689 0.82 20.40 35.09
CA VAL A 689 -0.05 19.22 34.99
C VAL A 689 -0.99 19.34 33.80
N ALA A 690 -0.77 18.49 32.79
CA ALA A 690 -1.60 18.40 31.59
C ALA A 690 -2.72 17.36 31.78
N ILE A 691 -3.97 17.75 31.53
CA ILE A 691 -5.14 16.87 31.67
C ILE A 691 -5.69 16.55 30.27
N TRP A 692 -5.37 15.35 29.81
CA TRP A 692 -5.69 14.81 28.49
C TRP A 692 -7.12 14.24 28.43
N GLU A 693 -7.59 13.64 29.52
CA GLU A 693 -8.93 13.08 29.65
C GLU A 693 -9.71 13.81 30.77
N VAL A 694 -10.44 14.85 30.37
CA VAL A 694 -11.24 15.67 31.28
C VAL A 694 -12.48 14.90 31.78
N LYS A 695 -12.43 14.52 33.06
CA LYS A 695 -13.51 13.87 33.83
C LYS A 695 -14.47 14.92 34.39
N ILE A 696 -15.69 14.54 34.75
CA ILE A 696 -16.69 15.45 35.36
C ILE A 696 -16.61 15.32 36.88
N GLY A 697 -16.57 16.44 37.59
CA GLY A 697 -16.41 16.51 39.05
C GLY A 697 -15.27 17.44 39.46
N ASP A 698 -14.79 17.28 40.68
CA ASP A 698 -13.80 18.20 41.28
C ASP A 698 -12.38 17.65 41.15
N TYR A 699 -11.50 18.44 40.55
CA TYR A 699 -10.06 18.29 40.66
C TYR A 699 -9.57 19.07 41.88
N LEU A 700 -8.75 18.45 42.73
CA LEU A 700 -8.19 19.04 43.94
C LEU A 700 -6.69 19.27 43.75
N ILE A 701 -6.26 20.53 43.85
CA ILE A 701 -4.89 20.95 43.55
C ILE A 701 -4.22 21.44 44.84
N THR A 702 -3.10 20.85 45.20
CA THR A 702 -2.27 21.27 46.34
C THR A 702 -0.92 21.74 45.82
N VAL A 703 -0.46 22.90 46.31
CA VAL A 703 0.89 23.44 46.05
C VAL A 703 1.78 23.03 47.22
N ILE A 704 2.94 22.44 46.95
CA ILE A 704 3.86 21.90 47.95
C ILE A 704 5.17 22.69 47.91
N PRO A 705 5.56 23.40 48.99
CA PRO A 705 6.83 24.12 49.00
C PRO A 705 8.01 23.16 49.16
N GLU A 706 9.02 23.33 48.32
CA GLU A 706 10.26 22.58 48.39
C GLU A 706 11.01 22.74 49.74
N PRO A 707 11.92 21.81 50.07
CA PRO A 707 12.84 21.99 51.19
C PRO A 707 13.74 23.23 51.01
N ASN A 708 13.84 24.06 52.06
CA ASN A 708 14.71 25.26 52.19
C ASN A 708 14.20 26.58 51.55
N VAL A 709 12.97 26.59 51.02
CA VAL A 709 12.28 27.78 50.48
C VAL A 709 12.06 28.88 51.55
N SER A 710 12.08 30.16 51.17
CA SER A 710 11.68 31.22 52.10
C SER A 710 10.16 31.36 52.12
N LEU A 711 9.60 31.41 53.34
CA LEU A 711 8.17 31.64 53.59
C LEU A 711 7.63 32.95 52.96
N THR A 712 8.53 33.88 52.59
CA THR A 712 8.18 35.15 51.94
C THR A 712 8.09 35.07 50.41
N ASP A 713 8.65 34.03 49.79
CA ASP A 713 8.67 33.85 48.34
C ASP A 713 7.24 33.61 47.83
N THR A 714 7.00 33.78 46.54
CA THR A 714 5.65 33.81 45.96
C THR A 714 5.48 32.86 44.78
N TYR A 715 4.26 32.37 44.56
CA TYR A 715 3.85 31.60 43.39
C TYR A 715 2.57 32.16 42.77
N THR A 716 2.31 31.76 41.52
CA THR A 716 1.08 32.08 40.76
C THR A 716 0.53 30.78 40.17
N LEU A 717 -0.67 30.38 40.59
CA LEU A 717 -1.35 29.18 40.08
C LEU A 717 -2.34 29.58 38.98
N GLY A 718 -2.10 29.12 37.76
CA GLY A 718 -2.92 29.33 36.58
C GLY A 718 -3.67 28.07 36.12
N LEU A 719 -4.89 28.26 35.64
CA LEU A 719 -5.68 27.26 34.92
C LEU A 719 -5.85 27.71 33.46
N TRP A 720 -5.35 26.90 32.52
CA TRP A 720 -5.41 27.18 31.09
C TRP A 720 -6.43 26.26 30.42
N ALA A 721 -7.63 26.78 30.15
CA ALA A 721 -8.74 26.01 29.57
C ALA A 721 -9.29 26.73 28.33
N ASP A 722 -9.42 26.01 27.21
CA ASP A 722 -9.95 26.54 25.93
C ASP A 722 -9.31 27.89 25.50
N ASP A 723 -7.98 27.98 25.55
CA ASP A 723 -7.18 29.18 25.25
C ASP A 723 -7.41 30.39 26.21
N ILE A 724 -8.07 30.19 27.36
CA ILE A 724 -8.32 31.21 28.39
C ILE A 724 -7.51 30.91 29.66
N ILE A 725 -6.76 31.91 30.13
CA ILE A 725 -6.07 31.90 31.42
C ILE A 725 -7.04 32.31 32.53
N ASN A 726 -7.19 31.47 33.54
CA ASN A 726 -7.85 31.80 34.80
C ASN A 726 -6.81 31.71 35.93
N ILE A 727 -6.42 32.85 36.49
CA ILE A 727 -5.48 32.88 37.62
C ILE A 727 -6.25 32.54 38.90
N ILE A 728 -5.87 31.45 39.56
CA ILE A 728 -6.46 30.95 40.80
C ILE A 728 -5.81 31.62 42.02
N ALA A 729 -4.48 31.74 41.98
CA ALA A 729 -3.65 32.44 42.96
C ALA A 729 -2.64 33.32 42.19
N GLU A 730 -2.47 34.58 42.58
CA GLU A 730 -1.59 35.53 41.91
C GLU A 730 -0.57 36.09 42.92
N ASN A 731 0.73 35.79 42.71
CA ASN A 731 1.82 36.22 43.59
C ASN A 731 1.56 35.96 45.10
N VAL A 732 0.96 34.81 45.42
CA VAL A 732 0.64 34.42 46.80
C VAL A 732 1.90 33.91 47.49
N GLN A 733 2.14 34.36 48.73
CA GLN A 733 3.35 33.95 49.47
C GLN A 733 3.27 32.49 49.93
N ILE A 734 4.43 31.83 50.07
CA ILE A 734 4.54 30.43 50.52
C ILE A 734 3.99 30.23 51.94
N CYS A 735 4.10 31.23 52.84
CA CYS A 735 3.40 31.18 54.14
C CYS A 735 1.87 31.22 54.05
N ASN A 736 1.32 31.57 52.88
CA ASN A 736 -0.10 31.76 52.63
C ASN A 736 -0.67 30.69 51.67
N ILE A 737 0.03 29.55 51.48
CA ILE A 737 -0.54 28.37 50.81
C ILE A 737 -1.78 27.91 51.60
N PRO A 738 -2.95 27.75 50.98
CA PRO A 738 -4.15 27.29 51.66
C PRO A 738 -3.98 25.91 52.29
N THR A 739 -4.50 25.72 53.50
CA THR A 739 -4.53 24.40 54.19
C THR A 739 -5.55 23.42 53.59
N LYS A 740 -6.38 23.90 52.67
CA LYS A 740 -7.38 23.16 51.88
C LYS A 740 -6.97 23.26 50.40
N PRO A 741 -6.99 22.16 49.62
CA PRO A 741 -6.60 22.21 48.21
C PRO A 741 -7.52 23.16 47.41
N TYR A 742 -6.97 23.82 46.38
CA TYR A 742 -7.77 24.55 45.41
C TYR A 742 -8.70 23.61 44.67
N ILE A 743 -9.92 24.07 44.37
CA ILE A 743 -10.96 23.26 43.73
C ILE A 743 -11.15 23.75 42.30
N VAL A 744 -10.98 22.86 41.32
CA VAL A 744 -11.31 23.10 39.92
C VAL A 744 -12.44 22.15 39.50
N ARG A 745 -13.65 22.69 39.41
CA ARG A 745 -14.87 21.93 39.13
C ARG A 745 -15.11 21.82 37.63
N SER A 746 -14.95 20.61 37.10
CA SER A 746 -15.20 20.26 35.71
C SER A 746 -16.67 19.84 35.50
N THR A 747 -17.33 20.42 34.49
CA THR A 747 -18.73 20.14 34.14
C THR A 747 -18.86 19.65 32.69
N GLU A 748 -20.08 19.44 32.19
CA GLU A 748 -20.31 19.14 30.77
C GLU A 748 -19.88 20.27 29.81
N THR A 749 -19.83 21.51 30.29
CA THR A 749 -19.74 22.73 29.45
C THR A 749 -18.61 23.69 29.80
N GLU A 750 -18.21 23.74 31.08
CA GLU A 750 -17.27 24.71 31.63
C GLU A 750 -16.38 24.09 32.72
N VAL A 751 -15.16 24.62 32.88
CA VAL A 751 -14.23 24.28 33.96
C VAL A 751 -14.11 25.51 34.86
N ILE A 752 -14.42 25.36 36.15
CA ILE A 752 -14.69 26.49 37.04
C ILE A 752 -13.72 26.47 38.23
N PRO A 753 -12.87 27.49 38.43
CA PRO A 753 -12.11 27.63 39.67
C PRO A 753 -13.01 28.05 40.83
N ILE A 754 -12.84 27.40 41.97
CA ILE A 754 -13.60 27.65 43.21
C ILE A 754 -12.58 27.89 44.32
N ILE A 755 -12.74 29.01 45.03
CA ILE A 755 -11.91 29.38 46.17
C ILE A 755 -12.19 28.38 47.31
N PRO A 756 -11.17 27.66 47.83
CA PRO A 756 -11.37 26.82 48.99
C PRO A 756 -11.56 27.69 50.23
N ALA A 757 -12.55 27.36 51.07
CA ALA A 757 -12.82 28.04 52.33
C ALA A 757 -12.63 27.11 53.52
N THR A 758 -12.07 27.63 54.61
CA THR A 758 -12.17 26.95 55.92
C THR A 758 -13.56 27.20 56.49
N VAL A 759 -14.13 26.16 57.10
CA VAL A 759 -15.50 26.16 57.63
C VAL A 759 -15.50 25.42 58.96
N ASP A 760 -16.13 26.02 59.98
CA ASP A 760 -16.51 25.38 61.25
C ASP A 760 -18.03 25.50 61.45
N PHE A 761 -18.71 24.38 61.69
CA PHE A 761 -20.14 24.32 62.00
C PHE A 761 -20.35 24.11 63.51
N ASP A 762 -20.63 25.18 64.25
CA ASP A 762 -21.09 25.04 65.65
C ASP A 762 -22.62 24.75 65.70
N PRO A 763 -23.07 23.63 66.31
CA PRO A 763 -22.26 22.64 67.04
C PRO A 763 -21.90 21.41 66.18
N ASP A 764 -20.66 20.96 66.34
CA ASP A 764 -20.07 19.72 65.81
C ASP A 764 -20.79 18.44 66.30
N THR A 765 -21.68 18.55 67.30
CA THR A 765 -22.76 17.57 67.55
C THR A 765 -24.16 18.19 67.43
N LEU A 766 -24.79 18.03 66.26
CA LEU A 766 -26.14 18.46 65.97
C LEU A 766 -27.19 17.48 66.54
N ASN A 767 -27.59 17.70 67.79
CA ASN A 767 -28.79 17.09 68.36
C ASN A 767 -30.07 17.64 67.68
N VAL A 768 -30.86 16.76 67.06
CA VAL A 768 -32.10 17.15 66.34
C VAL A 768 -33.29 17.45 67.26
N LYS A 769 -33.29 16.98 68.52
CA LYS A 769 -34.31 17.33 69.52
C LYS A 769 -34.10 18.72 70.13
N ASN A 770 -32.93 19.34 69.93
CA ASN A 770 -32.62 20.67 70.48
C ASN A 770 -33.39 21.76 69.71
N LYS A 771 -34.11 22.60 70.46
CA LYS A 771 -34.99 23.68 69.98
C LYS A 771 -34.31 25.05 69.88
N GLY A 772 -32.97 25.09 69.84
CA GLY A 772 -32.24 26.32 69.47
C GLY A 772 -32.72 26.83 68.11
N LYS A 773 -32.83 28.16 67.93
CA LYS A 773 -33.34 28.72 66.68
C LYS A 773 -32.33 28.67 65.52
N TRP A 774 -31.03 28.69 65.83
CA TRP A 774 -29.94 28.75 64.85
C TRP A 774 -28.94 27.60 65.01
N VAL A 775 -28.15 27.41 63.97
CA VAL A 775 -26.78 26.87 64.02
C VAL A 775 -25.82 27.99 63.62
N THR A 776 -24.58 27.91 64.07
CA THR A 776 -23.50 28.82 63.69
C THR A 776 -22.69 28.21 62.55
N VAL A 777 -22.18 29.05 61.67
CA VAL A 777 -21.09 28.69 60.77
C VAL A 777 -20.08 29.82 60.77
N TYR A 778 -18.81 29.49 60.91
CA TYR A 778 -17.68 30.38 60.65
C TYR A 778 -17.13 30.04 59.26
N ILE A 779 -16.80 31.07 58.47
CA ILE A 779 -16.30 30.95 57.11
C ILE A 779 -15.05 31.83 57.01
N GLU A 780 -13.91 31.21 56.74
CA GLU A 780 -12.61 31.87 56.57
C GLU A 780 -12.12 31.63 55.12
N LEU A 781 -11.40 32.62 54.56
CA LEU A 781 -10.95 32.62 53.17
C LEU A 781 -9.44 32.88 53.10
N PRO A 782 -8.70 32.17 52.22
CA PRO A 782 -7.24 32.26 52.12
C PRO A 782 -6.66 33.68 52.07
N VAL A 783 -5.78 33.95 53.01
CA VAL A 783 -5.00 35.20 53.10
C VAL A 783 -4.07 35.37 51.89
N GLY A 784 -3.74 36.62 51.55
CA GLY A 784 -2.82 36.95 50.44
C GLY A 784 -3.44 36.97 49.04
N HIS A 785 -4.59 36.30 48.81
CA HIS A 785 -5.19 36.11 47.48
C HIS A 785 -5.97 37.33 46.91
N GLY A 786 -5.74 38.54 47.45
CA GLY A 786 -6.43 39.76 47.02
C GLY A 786 -7.91 39.89 47.43
N TYR A 787 -8.44 38.95 48.21
CA TYR A 787 -9.79 38.98 48.80
C TYR A 787 -9.75 38.66 50.30
N ASN A 788 -10.89 38.80 50.97
CA ASN A 788 -11.15 38.34 52.33
C ASN A 788 -12.67 38.18 52.54
N VAL A 789 -13.08 37.72 53.73
CA VAL A 789 -14.50 37.42 54.02
C VAL A 789 -15.45 38.61 53.90
N SER A 790 -14.97 39.86 53.98
CA SER A 790 -15.82 41.06 53.89
C SER A 790 -16.37 41.32 52.48
N VAL A 791 -15.79 40.69 51.44
CA VAL A 791 -16.30 40.74 50.06
C VAL A 791 -17.15 39.52 49.68
N ILE A 792 -17.53 38.67 50.64
CA ILE A 792 -18.55 37.62 50.43
C ILE A 792 -19.91 38.25 50.18
N ASN A 793 -20.55 37.87 49.07
CA ASN A 793 -21.94 38.22 48.80
C ASN A 793 -22.87 37.33 49.65
N LEU A 794 -23.19 37.80 50.86
CA LEU A 794 -24.05 37.11 51.83
C LEU A 794 -25.35 36.54 51.23
N THR A 795 -25.98 37.20 50.25
CA THR A 795 -27.25 36.70 49.68
C THR A 795 -27.08 35.43 48.83
N SER A 796 -25.84 35.06 48.50
CA SER A 796 -25.49 33.86 47.74
C SER A 796 -25.05 32.67 48.60
N VAL A 797 -24.90 32.84 49.92
CA VAL A 797 -24.35 31.81 50.80
C VAL A 797 -25.41 30.75 51.15
N MET A 798 -25.07 29.49 50.84
CA MET A 798 -25.95 28.32 50.93
C MET A 798 -25.25 27.17 51.67
N LEU A 799 -25.99 26.50 52.56
CA LEU A 799 -25.58 25.25 53.19
C LEU A 799 -26.17 24.06 52.42
N ASN A 800 -25.32 23.12 52.03
CA ASN A 800 -25.56 21.95 51.18
C ASN A 800 -26.34 22.29 49.89
N GLY A 801 -26.17 23.52 49.36
CA GLY A 801 -26.92 24.05 48.21
C GLY A 801 -28.43 24.24 48.46
N GLN A 802 -28.93 24.05 49.69
CA GLN A 802 -30.36 23.95 49.99
C GLN A 802 -30.86 24.97 51.03
N VAL A 803 -30.05 25.32 52.03
CA VAL A 803 -30.45 26.25 53.10
C VAL A 803 -29.72 27.58 52.93
N GLN A 804 -30.47 28.63 52.58
CA GLN A 804 -29.93 29.99 52.50
C GLN A 804 -29.60 30.55 53.89
N VAL A 805 -28.54 31.36 53.97
CA VAL A 805 -28.09 32.03 55.20
C VAL A 805 -29.12 33.03 55.76
N GLU A 806 -29.16 33.18 57.08
CA GLU A 806 -29.97 34.21 57.75
C GLU A 806 -29.32 35.59 57.59
N ALA A 807 -30.13 36.61 57.27
CA ALA A 807 -29.60 37.96 57.02
C ALA A 807 -28.95 38.63 58.26
N LYS A 808 -29.34 38.22 59.49
CA LYS A 808 -28.73 38.60 60.78
C LYS A 808 -29.00 37.53 61.87
N PRO A 809 -28.14 37.39 62.89
CA PRO A 809 -26.89 38.12 63.09
C PRO A 809 -25.78 37.63 62.13
N ILE A 810 -24.89 38.56 61.81
CA ILE A 810 -23.61 38.34 61.13
C ILE A 810 -22.55 39.12 61.91
N ASP A 811 -21.31 38.65 61.90
CA ASP A 811 -20.18 39.34 62.51
C ASP A 811 -18.88 38.97 61.79
N ILE A 812 -17.83 39.79 61.91
CA ILE A 812 -16.51 39.48 61.33
C ILE A 812 -15.44 39.66 62.41
N GLY A 813 -14.61 38.65 62.60
CA GLY A 813 -13.52 38.63 63.57
C GLY A 813 -12.79 37.30 63.59
N ASP A 814 -11.55 37.35 64.06
CA ASP A 814 -10.65 36.22 64.35
C ASP A 814 -11.28 35.32 65.44
N TYR A 815 -11.80 34.14 65.06
CA TYR A 815 -12.54 33.23 65.93
C TYR A 815 -11.68 32.09 66.49
N ASP A 816 -10.76 31.54 65.71
CA ASP A 816 -9.87 30.45 66.15
C ASP A 816 -8.56 30.95 66.79
N GLY A 817 -8.13 32.18 66.47
CA GLY A 817 -6.95 32.84 67.01
C GLY A 817 -5.73 32.84 66.09
N ASP A 818 -5.85 32.48 64.80
CA ASP A 818 -4.75 32.50 63.83
C ASP A 818 -4.44 33.92 63.28
N GLY A 819 -5.41 34.84 63.35
CA GLY A 819 -5.31 36.23 62.90
C GLY A 819 -5.92 36.54 61.52
N ILE A 820 -6.45 35.54 60.81
CA ILE A 820 -7.29 35.70 59.62
C ILE A 820 -8.74 36.00 60.08
N PRO A 821 -9.47 36.96 59.47
CA PRO A 821 -10.83 37.24 59.91
C PRO A 821 -11.86 36.24 59.37
N ASP A 822 -12.52 35.50 60.27
CA ASP A 822 -13.74 34.74 59.94
C ASP A 822 -14.93 35.66 59.67
N LEU A 823 -15.86 35.19 58.84
CA LEU A 823 -17.24 35.65 58.78
C LEU A 823 -18.13 34.67 59.54
N MET A 824 -18.68 35.11 60.67
CA MET A 824 -19.68 34.38 61.43
C MET A 824 -21.07 34.62 60.84
N VAL A 825 -21.73 33.54 60.41
CA VAL A 825 -23.12 33.55 59.94
C VAL A 825 -23.99 32.56 60.73
N LYS A 826 -25.31 32.69 60.59
CA LYS A 826 -26.29 31.76 61.15
C LYS A 826 -27.18 31.16 60.07
N PHE A 827 -27.61 29.92 60.27
CA PHE A 827 -28.66 29.27 59.47
C PHE A 827 -29.83 28.84 60.38
N SER A 828 -31.04 28.77 59.83
CA SER A 828 -32.23 28.24 60.52
C SER A 828 -31.99 26.79 60.94
N ARG A 829 -31.93 26.53 62.27
CA ARG A 829 -31.65 25.18 62.80
C ARG A 829 -32.66 24.15 62.30
N VAL A 830 -33.94 24.53 62.25
CA VAL A 830 -35.03 23.65 61.83
C VAL A 830 -34.91 23.27 60.36
N THR A 831 -34.43 24.18 59.51
CA THR A 831 -34.23 23.90 58.08
C THR A 831 -33.02 22.99 57.86
N VAL A 832 -31.91 23.23 58.58
CA VAL A 832 -30.73 22.36 58.52
C VAL A 832 -31.04 20.96 59.07
N GLN A 833 -31.74 20.86 60.21
CA GLN A 833 -32.23 19.58 60.77
C GLN A 833 -33.16 18.79 59.83
N ALA A 834 -33.78 19.44 58.84
CA ALA A 834 -34.68 18.78 57.89
C ALA A 834 -33.97 18.17 56.67
N ILE A 835 -32.70 18.55 56.41
CA ILE A 835 -31.93 18.08 55.24
C ILE A 835 -30.79 17.12 55.59
N LEU A 836 -30.32 17.13 56.85
CA LEU A 836 -29.21 16.28 57.29
C LEU A 836 -29.66 14.89 57.72
N GLN A 837 -28.85 13.89 57.40
CA GLN A 837 -29.04 12.49 57.80
C GLN A 837 -28.36 12.21 59.15
N PHE A 838 -28.70 11.11 59.81
CA PHE A 838 -28.04 10.70 61.05
C PHE A 838 -26.72 10.00 60.78
N GLY A 839 -25.67 10.37 61.51
CA GLY A 839 -24.33 9.79 61.35
C GLY A 839 -23.31 10.43 62.28
N ASP A 840 -22.16 9.78 62.44
CA ASP A 840 -21.04 10.29 63.25
C ASP A 840 -20.05 11.14 62.45
N GLN A 841 -20.16 11.12 61.12
CA GLN A 841 -19.41 11.95 60.15
C GLN A 841 -20.36 12.33 59.00
N VAL A 842 -21.04 13.48 59.14
CA VAL A 842 -21.98 14.02 58.16
C VAL A 842 -21.36 15.27 57.55
N GLU A 843 -21.01 15.19 56.26
CA GLU A 843 -20.43 16.32 55.53
C GLU A 843 -21.43 17.48 55.40
N ILE A 844 -20.95 18.67 55.73
CA ILE A 844 -21.60 19.96 55.51
C ILE A 844 -20.76 20.72 54.49
N THR A 845 -21.40 21.19 53.42
CA THR A 845 -20.77 22.05 52.41
C THR A 845 -21.37 23.44 52.50
N ILE A 846 -20.53 24.45 52.66
CA ILE A 846 -20.91 25.86 52.60
C ILE A 846 -20.37 26.42 51.28
N SER A 847 -21.25 26.92 50.43
CA SER A 847 -20.85 27.53 49.16
C SER A 847 -21.50 28.89 48.95
N GLY A 848 -20.85 29.73 48.15
CA GLY A 848 -21.34 31.07 47.85
C GLY A 848 -20.48 31.77 46.80
N LYS A 849 -20.67 33.08 46.68
CA LYS A 849 -19.91 33.95 45.77
C LYS A 849 -19.33 35.15 46.49
N LEU A 850 -18.20 35.65 45.99
CA LEU A 850 -17.73 37.00 46.26
C LEU A 850 -18.56 38.04 45.47
N ILE A 851 -18.43 39.31 45.80
CA ILE A 851 -19.10 40.43 45.11
C ILE A 851 -18.66 40.54 43.63
N ASP A 852 -17.44 40.12 43.29
CA ASP A 852 -16.94 40.06 41.91
C ASP A 852 -17.49 38.86 41.09
N GLY A 853 -18.17 37.91 41.75
CA GLY A 853 -18.79 36.74 41.14
C GLY A 853 -17.98 35.44 41.27
N ARG A 854 -16.72 35.47 41.73
CA ARG A 854 -15.92 34.26 42.02
C ARG A 854 -16.65 33.37 43.05
N LEU A 855 -16.62 32.06 42.83
CA LEU A 855 -17.20 31.07 43.74
C LEU A 855 -16.24 30.78 44.89
N PHE A 856 -16.80 30.46 46.06
CA PHE A 856 -16.08 29.78 47.13
C PHE A 856 -16.86 28.56 47.63
N GLU A 857 -16.15 27.56 48.12
CA GLU A 857 -16.72 26.36 48.74
C GLU A 857 -15.81 25.84 49.86
N GLY A 858 -16.42 25.51 51.00
CA GLY A 858 -15.72 24.94 52.16
C GLY A 858 -16.53 23.83 52.80
N LYS A 859 -15.85 22.93 53.52
CA LYS A 859 -16.44 21.69 54.04
C LYS A 859 -16.02 21.39 55.48
N ASP A 860 -16.97 20.85 56.24
CA ASP A 860 -16.84 20.38 57.61
C ASP A 860 -17.62 19.05 57.83
N ALA A 861 -17.32 18.28 58.88
CA ALA A 861 -17.85 16.93 59.10
C ALA A 861 -18.36 16.73 60.55
N ILE A 862 -19.68 16.89 60.72
CA ILE A 862 -20.32 16.93 62.04
C ILE A 862 -21.02 15.62 62.44
N ARG A 863 -21.32 15.47 63.72
CA ARG A 863 -22.12 14.37 64.27
C ARG A 863 -23.59 14.75 64.38
N VAL A 864 -24.49 14.05 63.68
CA VAL A 864 -25.94 14.31 63.72
C VAL A 864 -26.67 13.19 64.45
N ILE A 865 -27.32 13.53 65.59
CA ILE A 865 -27.94 12.54 66.48
C ILE A 865 -29.42 12.80 66.79
N LEU A 866 -30.18 11.70 66.81
CA LEU A 866 -31.48 11.58 67.49
C LEU A 866 -31.28 10.81 68.80
N PRO A 867 -31.02 11.47 69.94
CA PRO A 867 -30.99 10.79 71.24
C PRO A 867 -32.39 10.24 71.58
N PRO A 868 -32.49 9.14 72.37
CA PRO A 868 -33.74 8.46 72.69
C PRO A 868 -34.81 9.37 73.30
#